data_AF-A0A7C4YSZ5-F1
#
_entry.id   AF-A0A7C4YSZ5-F1
#
_cell.length_a   1.000
_cell.length_b   1.000
_cell.length_c   1.000
_cell.angle_alpha   90.00
_cell.angle_beta   90.00
_cell.angle_gamma   90.00
#
_symmetry.space_group_name_H-M   'P 1'
#
loop_
_entity.id
_entity.type
_entity.pdbx_description
1 polymer ?
#
loop_
_entity_poly.entity_id
_entity_poly.type
_entity_poly.pdbx_seq_one_letter_code
_entity_poly.pdbx_strand_id
1 'polypeptide(L)'
;MEIEFIRKRDGLLQKFSQEKITRAISKALEATGIKQVSIAKKLASQVVKILKEEKIKYPDVEHIQDIVEQVLMKNNLPDVARAYIVYREKRKQIRESKKILGVEDRLKLSVNAINILKKRYLLRNETGKILETPEQMFQRVAMAVARAEHGSEKNQYQEKFFNLLSNLEFLPNSPTLMNAGTKLGQLSACFVIPVPDSINGIFEALKNMAIIHQSGGGTGFSFSNIRPKGDFVRSTMGIASGPVSFMEIFDKATEVVKQGGKRRGANMGILRVDHPDIFEFISSKRKNILTNFNISVAVTDDFMNCVIKNRKFELINPRTKKPVKTVPAREIFDLICQAAWETGDPGLVFIDEINRKNPTPSIGKIEATNPCAENPLLPYESCNLGSINLRKVVENGKINWEKLEKIVQLSVRFLDDVIDVNNYPIEEIQAMTLGNRKIGLGVMGWADILAELEIQYGSRQSLELAEKLMEFINKTAFAYSVYLGEKKGSFPNFDKSIYKHRVSSLRNCTRTTIAPTGTISIIADCSSGIEPLFAIAYVRKMAGSNVFEINPVWEKKASQLNLLKAEIISQIIKTGSIQNIKEIPEKLKNAFKTALEIKPELHLLMQAVFQKHTDNAVSKTINLPENATISQVKNIFMLAYKLKCKGITVFRYGSKQSQVLYLGEDFRDEIDFIQLDENFSGCSKIHCNF
;
A
#
# COMPACT_ATOMS: atom_id res chain seq x y z
N MET A 1 -8.76 50.08 -17.14
CA MET A 1 -7.60 49.42 -17.81
C MET A 1 -7.92 47.94 -17.93
N GLU A 2 -7.64 47.29 -19.06
CA GLU A 2 -7.81 45.84 -19.14
C GLU A 2 -6.65 45.12 -18.43
N ILE A 3 -6.98 44.10 -17.64
CA ILE A 3 -6.00 43.31 -16.90
C ILE A 3 -5.70 42.08 -17.75
N GLU A 4 -4.59 42.12 -18.47
CA GLU A 4 -4.16 41.00 -19.31
C GLU A 4 -3.40 39.94 -18.51
N PHE A 5 -2.62 40.36 -17.50
CA PHE A 5 -1.74 39.50 -16.73
C PHE A 5 -1.82 39.77 -15.22
N ILE A 6 -1.59 38.72 -14.44
CA ILE A 6 -1.43 38.76 -12.98
C ILE A 6 -0.04 38.29 -12.60
N ARG A 7 0.50 38.84 -11.51
CA ARG A 7 1.77 38.39 -10.96
C ARG A 7 1.53 37.23 -9.99
N LYS A 8 2.06 36.05 -10.31
CA LYS A 8 2.02 34.90 -9.41
C LYS A 8 2.99 35.08 -8.24
N ARG A 9 2.80 34.23 -7.22
CA ARG A 9 3.62 34.21 -6.00
C ARG A 9 5.09 33.80 -6.21
N ASP A 10 5.41 33.22 -7.37
CA ASP A 10 6.76 32.90 -7.84
C ASP A 10 7.39 34.04 -8.67
N GLY A 11 6.68 35.16 -8.83
CA GLY A 11 7.08 36.31 -9.65
C GLY A 11 6.71 36.20 -11.14
N LEU A 12 6.28 35.03 -11.62
CA LEU A 12 5.92 34.82 -13.02
C LEU A 12 4.60 35.51 -13.39
N LEU A 13 4.51 36.01 -14.61
CA LEU A 13 3.26 36.56 -15.14
C LEU A 13 2.40 35.42 -15.69
N GLN A 14 1.10 35.45 -15.37
CA GLN A 14 0.10 34.54 -15.91
C GLN A 14 -1.07 35.33 -16.49
N LYS A 15 -1.59 34.89 -17.64
CA LYS A 15 -2.78 35.46 -18.25
C LYS A 15 -3.94 35.49 -17.25
N PHE A 16 -4.57 36.65 -17.10
CA PHE A 16 -5.72 36.85 -16.22
C PHE A 16 -6.88 35.96 -16.67
N SER A 17 -7.61 35.39 -15.70
CA SER A 17 -8.77 34.54 -15.97
C SER A 17 -9.80 34.75 -14.87
N GLN A 18 -10.93 35.38 -15.23
CA GLN A 18 -12.07 35.55 -14.33
C GLN A 18 -12.62 34.20 -13.86
N GLU A 19 -12.58 33.17 -14.70
CA GLU A 19 -13.04 31.83 -14.33
C GLU A 19 -12.33 31.26 -13.10
N LYS A 20 -11.05 31.59 -12.89
CA LYS A 20 -10.31 31.16 -11.69
C LYS A 20 -10.86 31.82 -10.43
N ILE A 21 -11.24 33.09 -10.51
CA ILE A 21 -11.89 33.82 -9.41
C ILE A 21 -13.27 33.23 -9.15
N THR A 22 -14.07 33.04 -10.20
CA THR A 22 -15.38 32.39 -10.14
C THR A 22 -15.29 31.02 -9.47
N ARG A 23 -14.32 30.20 -9.85
CA ARG A 23 -14.11 28.86 -9.27
C ARG A 23 -13.69 28.92 -7.80
N ALA A 24 -12.88 29.91 -7.41
CA ALA A 24 -12.48 30.09 -6.02
C ALA A 24 -13.67 30.50 -5.14
N ILE A 25 -14.49 31.45 -5.61
CA ILE A 25 -15.72 31.87 -4.93
C ILE A 25 -16.75 30.74 -4.89
N SER A 26 -16.94 30.01 -6.00
CA SER A 26 -17.85 28.85 -6.07
C SER A 26 -17.51 27.80 -5.02
N LYS A 27 -16.21 27.52 -4.81
CA LYS A 27 -15.78 26.57 -3.77
C LYS A 27 -16.10 27.04 -2.36
N ALA A 28 -15.98 28.34 -2.08
CA ALA A 28 -16.32 28.90 -0.77
C ALA A 28 -17.85 28.90 -0.55
N LEU A 29 -18.64 29.20 -1.59
CA LEU A 29 -20.10 29.10 -1.57
C LEU A 29 -20.55 27.65 -1.34
N GLU A 30 -19.95 26.69 -2.05
CA GLU A 30 -20.24 25.27 -1.86
C GLU A 30 -19.86 24.78 -0.46
N ALA A 31 -18.75 25.26 0.11
CA ALA A 31 -18.32 24.91 1.47
C ALA A 31 -19.30 25.38 2.56
N THR A 32 -20.14 26.37 2.26
CA THR A 32 -21.17 26.91 3.15
C THR A 32 -22.59 26.45 2.77
N GLY A 33 -22.71 25.50 1.83
CA GLY A 33 -24.00 24.92 1.42
C GLY A 33 -24.73 25.69 0.31
N ILE A 34 -24.17 26.79 -0.21
CA ILE A 34 -24.78 27.60 -1.26
C ILE A 34 -24.37 27.06 -2.65
N LYS A 35 -25.27 26.33 -3.31
CA LYS A 35 -25.03 25.74 -4.65
C LYS A 35 -25.60 26.60 -5.79
N GLN A 36 -25.09 27.82 -5.96
CA GLN A 36 -25.49 28.70 -7.07
C GLN A 36 -24.29 29.31 -7.80
N VAL A 37 -23.93 28.72 -8.95
CA VAL A 37 -22.83 29.19 -9.81
C VAL A 37 -23.07 30.60 -10.35
N SER A 38 -24.33 31.01 -10.51
CA SER A 38 -24.73 32.35 -10.93
C SER A 38 -24.26 33.43 -9.95
N ILE A 39 -24.35 33.17 -8.63
CA ILE A 39 -23.85 34.06 -7.58
C ILE A 39 -22.33 34.17 -7.66
N ALA A 40 -21.62 33.04 -7.83
CA ALA A 40 -20.16 33.05 -7.96
C ALA A 40 -19.67 33.90 -9.15
N LYS A 41 -20.34 33.79 -10.30
CA LYS A 41 -20.03 34.60 -11.49
C LYS A 41 -20.30 36.08 -11.23
N LYS A 42 -21.42 36.43 -10.59
CA LYS A 42 -21.78 37.81 -10.25
C LYS A 42 -20.74 38.46 -9.32
N LEU A 43 -20.36 37.75 -8.26
CA LEU A 43 -19.34 38.21 -7.31
C LEU A 43 -17.96 38.33 -7.98
N ALA A 44 -17.57 37.36 -8.82
CA ALA A 44 -16.33 37.44 -9.57
C ALA A 44 -16.30 38.65 -10.52
N SER A 45 -17.43 38.99 -11.17
CA SER A 45 -17.53 40.21 -11.99
C SER A 45 -17.36 41.48 -11.16
N GLN A 46 -17.84 41.52 -9.93
CA GLN A 46 -17.61 42.65 -9.02
C GLN A 46 -16.13 42.76 -8.62
N VAL A 47 -15.45 41.65 -8.35
CA VAL A 47 -14.00 41.62 -8.09
C VAL A 47 -13.23 42.17 -9.29
N VAL A 48 -13.56 41.73 -10.51
CA VAL A 48 -12.94 42.23 -11.74
C VAL A 48 -13.19 43.73 -11.92
N LYS A 49 -14.38 44.22 -11.57
CA LYS A 49 -14.70 45.65 -11.64
C LYS A 49 -13.80 46.47 -10.71
N ILE A 50 -13.65 46.07 -9.45
CA ILE A 50 -12.78 46.74 -8.47
C ILE A 50 -11.33 46.74 -8.95
N LEU A 51 -10.82 45.58 -9.41
CA LEU A 51 -9.46 45.47 -9.94
C LEU A 51 -9.22 46.41 -11.15
N LYS A 52 -10.22 46.60 -12.02
CA LYS A 52 -10.14 47.52 -13.16
C LYS A 52 -10.12 49.00 -12.74
N GLU A 53 -10.77 49.33 -11.63
CA GLU A 53 -10.86 50.68 -11.05
C GLU A 53 -9.55 51.10 -10.37
N GLU A 54 -8.85 50.17 -9.72
CA GLU A 54 -7.57 50.42 -9.04
C GLU A 54 -6.37 50.66 -9.99
N LYS A 55 -6.53 50.39 -11.30
CA LYS A 55 -5.52 50.62 -12.35
C LYS A 55 -4.14 49.98 -12.08
N ILE A 56 -4.08 48.91 -11.30
CA ILE A 56 -2.85 48.15 -11.09
C ILE A 56 -2.53 47.35 -12.35
N LYS A 57 -1.33 47.58 -12.93
CA LYS A 57 -0.92 46.95 -14.20
C LYS A 57 -0.82 45.42 -14.11
N TYR A 58 -0.27 44.90 -13.01
CA TYR A 58 -0.13 43.47 -12.73
C TYR A 58 -0.50 43.18 -11.28
N PRO A 59 -1.80 43.06 -10.95
CA PRO A 59 -2.19 42.75 -9.58
C PRO A 59 -1.62 41.37 -9.19
N ASP A 60 -1.08 41.28 -7.99
CA ASP A 60 -0.61 40.01 -7.46
C ASP A 60 -1.76 39.15 -6.93
N VAL A 61 -1.48 37.88 -6.68
CA VAL A 61 -2.53 36.93 -6.27
C VAL A 61 -3.07 37.25 -4.87
N GLU A 62 -2.30 37.83 -3.96
CA GLU A 62 -2.78 38.15 -2.61
C GLU A 62 -3.74 39.33 -2.67
N HIS A 63 -3.41 40.36 -3.46
CA HIS A 63 -4.28 41.51 -3.68
C HIS A 63 -5.64 41.12 -4.28
N ILE A 64 -5.65 40.22 -5.26
CA ILE A 64 -6.90 39.67 -5.83
C ILE A 64 -7.71 38.93 -4.74
N GLN A 65 -7.03 38.22 -3.83
CA GLN A 65 -7.71 37.52 -2.74
C GLN A 65 -8.32 38.47 -1.72
N ASP A 66 -7.64 39.55 -1.37
CA ASP A 66 -8.16 40.59 -0.46
C ASP A 66 -9.44 41.22 -1.02
N ILE A 67 -9.48 41.50 -2.33
CA ILE A 67 -10.68 42.04 -2.98
C ILE A 67 -11.83 41.03 -2.98
N VAL A 68 -11.54 39.73 -3.17
CA VAL A 68 -12.57 38.68 -3.07
C VAL A 68 -13.20 38.68 -1.67
N GLU A 69 -12.39 38.79 -0.62
CA GLU A 69 -12.88 38.85 0.76
C GLU A 69 -13.76 40.09 1.00
N GLN A 70 -13.31 41.26 0.54
CA GLN A 70 -14.09 42.50 0.62
C GLN A 70 -15.42 42.39 -0.12
N VAL A 71 -15.44 41.80 -1.32
CA VAL A 71 -16.66 41.60 -2.11
C VAL A 71 -17.62 40.64 -1.40
N LEU A 72 -17.12 39.55 -0.83
CA LEU A 72 -17.96 38.62 -0.05
C LEU A 72 -18.59 39.30 1.16
N MET A 73 -17.81 40.09 1.90
CA MET A 73 -18.31 40.86 3.05
C MET A 73 -19.34 41.92 2.63
N LYS A 74 -19.09 42.68 1.56
CA LYS A 74 -20.01 43.71 1.03
C LYS A 74 -21.35 43.16 0.55
N ASN A 75 -21.40 41.90 0.12
CA ASN A 75 -22.64 41.26 -0.33
C ASN A 75 -23.36 40.50 0.80
N ASN A 76 -23.06 40.79 2.08
CA ASN A 76 -23.64 40.14 3.25
C ASN A 76 -23.46 38.60 3.25
N LEU A 77 -22.28 38.13 2.84
CA LEU A 77 -21.91 36.70 2.88
C LEU A 77 -20.75 36.44 3.88
N PRO A 78 -20.92 36.75 5.18
CA PRO A 78 -19.83 36.66 6.16
C PRO A 78 -19.35 35.22 6.39
N ASP A 79 -20.25 34.23 6.32
CA ASP A 79 -19.87 32.82 6.47
C ASP A 79 -19.04 32.32 5.27
N VAL A 80 -19.38 32.80 4.06
CA VAL A 80 -18.63 32.49 2.83
C VAL A 80 -17.26 33.16 2.86
N ALA A 81 -17.19 34.42 3.31
CA ALA A 81 -15.94 35.14 3.50
C ALA A 81 -15.05 34.41 4.52
N ARG A 82 -15.60 33.99 5.67
CA ARG A 82 -14.87 33.21 6.68
C ARG A 82 -14.34 31.89 6.10
N ALA A 83 -15.17 31.13 5.40
CA ALA A 83 -14.74 29.88 4.75
C ALA A 83 -13.62 30.12 3.72
N TYR A 84 -13.71 31.21 2.96
CA TYR A 84 -12.67 31.61 2.00
C TYR A 84 -11.35 31.99 2.68
N ILE A 85 -11.40 32.81 3.75
CA ILE A 85 -10.24 33.25 4.55
C ILE A 85 -9.54 32.05 5.19
N VAL A 86 -10.31 31.17 5.86
CA VAL A 86 -9.76 29.96 6.50
C VAL A 86 -9.08 29.07 5.47
N TYR A 87 -9.69 28.88 4.30
CA TYR A 87 -9.08 28.13 3.20
C TYR A 87 -7.81 28.80 2.67
N ARG A 88 -7.80 30.13 2.52
CA ARG A 88 -6.63 30.91 2.11
C ARG A 88 -5.47 30.74 3.08
N GLU A 89 -5.73 30.91 4.38
CA GLU A 89 -4.72 30.83 5.44
C GLU A 89 -4.14 29.41 5.56
N LYS A 90 -4.99 28.38 5.52
CA LYS A 90 -4.53 26.99 5.47
C LYS A 90 -3.61 26.73 4.28
N ARG A 91 -3.96 27.26 3.09
CA ARG A 91 -3.11 27.13 1.89
C ARG A 91 -1.82 27.95 2.00
N LYS A 92 -1.79 29.04 2.77
CA LYS A 92 -0.59 29.82 3.08
C LYS A 92 0.35 29.03 4.00
N GLN A 93 -0.17 28.49 5.10
CA GLN A 93 0.59 27.62 6.02
C GLN A 93 1.19 26.42 5.29
N ILE A 94 0.41 25.69 4.47
CA ILE A 94 0.92 24.57 3.67
C ILE A 94 2.07 25.01 2.75
N ARG A 95 1.99 26.21 2.15
CA ARG A 95 3.06 26.74 1.29
C ARG A 95 4.31 27.07 2.10
N GLU A 96 4.15 27.70 3.26
CA GLU A 96 5.27 28.01 4.16
C GLU A 96 5.96 26.74 4.65
N SER A 97 5.20 25.72 5.07
CA SER A 97 5.75 24.40 5.43
C SER A 97 6.51 23.77 4.28
N LYS A 98 6.01 23.86 3.03
CA LYS A 98 6.73 23.34 1.85
C LYS A 98 7.97 24.15 1.50
N LYS A 99 7.95 25.47 1.68
CA LYS A 99 9.12 26.34 1.49
C LYS A 99 10.23 25.98 2.48
N ILE A 100 9.88 25.67 3.74
CA ILE A 100 10.80 25.14 4.75
C ILE A 100 11.40 23.80 4.29
N LEU A 101 10.61 22.94 3.64
CA LEU A 101 11.10 21.68 3.09
C LEU A 101 12.04 21.87 1.89
N GLY A 102 12.10 23.05 1.26
CA GLY A 102 13.03 23.37 0.17
C GLY A 102 12.75 22.60 -1.13
N VAL A 103 11.52 22.11 -1.32
CA VAL A 103 11.11 21.35 -2.51
C VAL A 103 10.02 22.12 -3.26
N GLU A 104 10.26 22.38 -4.55
CA GLU A 104 9.26 22.99 -5.43
C GLU A 104 8.17 21.96 -5.78
N ASP A 105 6.91 22.30 -5.51
CA ASP A 105 5.75 21.42 -5.77
C ASP A 105 4.70 22.10 -6.63
N ARG A 106 4.68 21.74 -7.92
CA ARG A 106 3.68 22.20 -8.89
C ARG A 106 2.42 21.32 -8.94
N LEU A 107 2.52 20.10 -8.42
CA LEU A 107 1.44 19.09 -8.40
C LEU A 107 0.47 19.27 -7.23
N LYS A 108 0.78 20.18 -6.29
CA LYS A 108 -0.05 20.52 -5.12
C LYS A 108 -0.27 19.31 -4.20
N LEU A 109 0.74 18.48 -4.02
CA LEU A 109 0.74 17.29 -3.16
C LEU A 109 0.52 17.67 -1.68
N SER A 110 0.20 16.71 -0.81
CA SER A 110 0.14 16.96 0.64
C SER A 110 1.55 17.26 1.20
N VAL A 111 1.62 17.87 2.39
CA VAL A 111 2.92 18.11 3.06
C VAL A 111 3.64 16.78 3.33
N ASN A 112 2.89 15.75 3.70
CA ASN A 112 3.42 14.42 3.96
C ASN A 112 3.93 13.74 2.69
N ALA A 113 3.19 13.87 1.59
CA ALA A 113 3.67 13.42 0.29
C ALA A 113 5.01 14.07 -0.08
N ILE A 114 5.16 15.38 0.09
CA ILE A 114 6.44 16.07 -0.17
C ILE A 114 7.55 15.59 0.76
N ASN A 115 7.25 15.41 2.05
CA ASN A 115 8.25 14.94 3.02
C ASN A 115 8.74 13.52 2.67
N ILE A 116 7.82 12.58 2.38
CA ILE A 116 8.20 11.21 2.04
C ILE A 116 8.97 11.16 0.71
N LEU A 117 8.55 11.96 -0.28
CA LEU A 117 9.25 12.09 -1.56
C LEU A 117 10.68 12.62 -1.35
N LYS A 118 10.84 13.71 -0.60
CA LYS A 118 12.15 14.27 -0.24
C LYS A 118 13.03 13.25 0.46
N LYS A 119 12.48 12.52 1.44
CA LYS A 119 13.24 11.58 2.29
C LYS A 119 13.71 10.36 1.49
N ARG A 120 12.89 9.82 0.60
CA ARG A 120 13.10 8.47 0.04
C ARG A 120 13.19 8.40 -1.49
N TYR A 121 12.55 9.31 -2.23
CA TYR A 121 12.32 9.13 -3.66
C TYR A 121 13.10 10.09 -4.56
N LEU A 122 13.16 11.37 -4.22
CA LEU A 122 13.81 12.37 -5.07
C LEU A 122 15.31 12.09 -5.17
N LEU A 123 15.84 12.13 -6.39
CA LEU A 123 17.26 11.96 -6.65
C LEU A 123 18.11 13.00 -5.91
N ARG A 124 19.31 12.58 -5.52
CA ARG A 124 20.30 13.38 -4.79
C ARG A 124 21.66 13.23 -5.43
N ASN A 125 22.47 14.28 -5.36
CA ASN A 125 23.89 14.20 -5.67
C ASN A 125 24.69 13.62 -4.49
N GLU A 126 26.01 13.54 -4.67
CA GLU A 126 26.96 13.05 -3.67
C GLU A 126 26.98 13.89 -2.38
N THR A 127 26.65 15.18 -2.46
CA THR A 127 26.54 16.06 -1.29
C THR A 127 25.17 15.99 -0.60
N GLY A 128 24.27 15.11 -1.06
CA GLY A 128 22.94 14.91 -0.50
C GLY A 128 21.89 15.95 -0.91
N LYS A 129 22.23 16.90 -1.79
CA LYS A 129 21.33 17.91 -2.36
C LYS A 129 20.35 17.26 -3.35
N ILE A 130 19.08 17.62 -3.23
CA ILE A 130 17.99 17.13 -4.09
C ILE A 130 18.17 17.70 -5.51
N LEU A 131 18.07 16.83 -6.51
CA LEU A 131 18.30 17.13 -7.93
C LEU A 131 17.02 17.24 -8.77
N GLU A 132 15.89 16.74 -8.27
CA GLU A 132 14.63 16.73 -9.00
C GLU A 132 13.44 17.14 -8.13
N THR A 133 12.43 17.74 -8.75
CA THR A 133 11.11 17.99 -8.17
C THR A 133 10.23 16.74 -8.27
N PRO A 134 9.11 16.65 -7.51
CA PRO A 134 8.13 15.58 -7.68
C PRO A 134 7.60 15.42 -9.12
N GLU A 135 7.41 16.53 -9.84
CA GLU A 135 7.00 16.52 -11.24
C GLU A 135 8.08 15.90 -12.13
N GLN A 136 9.33 16.32 -11.96
CA GLN A 136 10.48 15.76 -12.69
C GLN A 136 10.69 14.28 -12.39
N MET A 137 10.45 13.85 -11.15
CA MET A 137 10.48 12.43 -10.76
C MET A 137 9.44 11.63 -11.57
N PHE A 138 8.19 12.09 -11.65
CA PHE A 138 7.16 11.42 -12.46
C PHE A 138 7.48 11.46 -13.96
N GLN A 139 8.05 12.55 -14.48
CA GLN A 139 8.52 12.62 -15.87
C GLN A 139 9.62 11.59 -16.14
N ARG A 140 10.61 11.49 -15.24
CA ARG A 140 11.70 10.50 -15.32
C ARG A 140 11.14 9.08 -15.36
N VAL A 141 10.22 8.75 -14.45
CA VAL A 141 9.59 7.42 -14.40
C VAL A 141 8.83 7.13 -15.69
N ALA A 142 7.97 8.03 -16.15
CA ALA A 142 7.19 7.86 -17.37
C ALA A 142 8.07 7.70 -18.61
N MET A 143 9.11 8.54 -18.74
CA MET A 143 10.09 8.47 -19.83
C MET A 143 10.88 7.16 -19.82
N ALA A 144 11.27 6.67 -18.64
CA ALA A 144 12.02 5.42 -18.52
C ALA A 144 11.16 4.21 -18.88
N VAL A 145 9.92 4.13 -18.39
CA VAL A 145 9.01 3.01 -18.66
C VAL A 145 8.59 2.99 -20.14
N ALA A 146 8.31 4.15 -20.74
CA ALA A 146 7.98 4.25 -22.16
C ALA A 146 9.13 3.83 -23.10
N ARG A 147 10.33 3.50 -22.61
CA ARG A 147 11.41 2.92 -23.46
C ARG A 147 11.08 1.50 -23.94
N ALA A 148 10.12 0.81 -23.32
CA ALA A 148 9.58 -0.45 -23.82
C ALA A 148 8.80 -0.29 -25.15
N GLU A 149 8.48 0.95 -25.52
CA GLU A 149 7.69 1.30 -26.68
C GLU A 149 8.58 1.81 -27.83
N HIS A 150 8.10 1.67 -29.07
CA HIS A 150 8.84 2.00 -30.28
C HIS A 150 8.14 3.09 -31.11
N GLY A 151 8.92 3.78 -31.96
CA GLY A 151 8.39 4.77 -32.91
C GLY A 151 7.57 5.89 -32.25
N SER A 152 6.42 6.21 -32.87
CA SER A 152 5.51 7.26 -32.41
C SER A 152 4.76 6.88 -31.13
N GLU A 153 4.57 5.58 -30.85
CA GLU A 153 3.87 5.11 -29.64
C GLU A 153 4.62 5.48 -28.36
N LYS A 154 5.96 5.50 -28.41
CA LYS A 154 6.81 5.89 -27.27
C LYS A 154 6.44 7.25 -26.69
N ASN A 155 6.32 8.27 -27.53
CA ASN A 155 5.98 9.63 -27.08
C ASN A 155 4.55 9.69 -26.53
N GLN A 156 3.61 8.96 -27.15
CA GLN A 156 2.22 8.90 -26.71
C GLN A 156 2.09 8.22 -25.33
N TYR A 157 2.74 7.07 -25.14
CA TYR A 157 2.71 6.37 -23.86
C TYR A 157 3.49 7.11 -22.77
N GLN A 158 4.60 7.77 -23.09
CA GLN A 158 5.29 8.64 -22.14
C GLN A 158 4.34 9.72 -21.59
N GLU A 159 3.58 10.40 -22.46
CA GLU A 159 2.61 11.42 -22.03
C GLU A 159 1.47 10.79 -21.20
N LYS A 160 0.90 9.69 -21.68
CA LYS A 160 -0.18 8.97 -20.96
C LYS A 160 0.27 8.51 -19.57
N PHE A 161 1.46 7.93 -19.45
CA PHE A 161 2.04 7.49 -18.18
C PHE A 161 2.33 8.68 -17.25
N PHE A 162 2.89 9.77 -17.78
CA PHE A 162 3.09 10.97 -16.98
C PHE A 162 1.78 11.52 -16.42
N ASN A 163 0.73 11.59 -17.23
CA ASN A 163 -0.59 12.03 -16.80
C ASN A 163 -1.20 11.09 -15.75
N LEU A 164 -1.07 9.77 -15.95
CA LEU A 164 -1.53 8.76 -15.00
C LEU A 164 -0.90 8.93 -13.60
N LEU A 165 0.42 9.16 -13.56
CA LEU A 165 1.18 9.37 -12.32
C LEU A 165 0.91 10.74 -11.68
N SER A 166 0.98 11.82 -12.47
CA SER A 166 0.85 13.20 -11.97
C SER A 166 -0.57 13.51 -11.48
N ASN A 167 -1.60 12.88 -12.05
CA ASN A 167 -2.98 12.96 -11.55
C ASN A 167 -3.22 12.10 -10.30
N LEU A 168 -2.23 11.29 -9.90
CA LEU A 168 -2.28 10.32 -8.79
C LEU A 168 -3.41 9.30 -8.98
N GLU A 169 -3.71 8.94 -10.23
CA GLU A 169 -4.73 7.95 -10.59
C GLU A 169 -4.22 6.52 -10.41
N PHE A 170 -2.92 6.34 -10.63
CA PHE A 170 -2.19 5.11 -10.34
C PHE A 170 -0.77 5.46 -9.90
N LEU A 171 -0.22 4.67 -8.98
CA LEU A 171 1.20 4.73 -8.63
C LEU A 171 1.81 3.33 -8.66
N PRO A 172 2.99 3.15 -9.28
CA PRO A 172 3.73 1.90 -9.21
C PRO A 172 4.38 1.76 -7.82
N ASN A 173 4.92 0.58 -7.55
CA ASN A 173 5.68 0.30 -6.34
C ASN A 173 6.83 1.29 -6.12
N SER A 174 7.33 1.34 -4.87
CA SER A 174 8.41 2.26 -4.51
C SER A 174 9.69 2.07 -5.34
N PRO A 175 10.17 0.83 -5.63
CA PRO A 175 11.37 0.67 -6.45
C PRO A 175 11.24 1.26 -7.86
N THR A 176 10.08 1.16 -8.50
CA THR A 176 9.86 1.82 -9.81
C THR A 176 10.00 3.34 -9.69
N LEU A 177 9.37 3.97 -8.69
CA LEU A 177 9.49 5.43 -8.49
C LEU A 177 10.94 5.86 -8.18
N MET A 178 11.66 5.07 -7.39
CA MET A 178 13.03 5.35 -6.96
C MET A 178 14.06 5.15 -8.08
N ASN A 179 13.92 4.08 -8.87
CA ASN A 179 15.02 3.56 -9.67
C ASN A 179 14.82 3.70 -11.19
N ALA A 180 13.60 3.97 -11.67
CA ALA A 180 13.35 4.13 -13.11
C ALA A 180 14.20 5.26 -13.71
N GLY A 181 14.95 4.98 -14.78
CA GLY A 181 15.84 5.95 -15.41
C GLY A 181 17.13 6.26 -14.64
N THR A 182 17.45 5.49 -13.60
CA THR A 182 18.73 5.57 -12.85
C THR A 182 19.68 4.44 -13.27
N LYS A 183 20.95 4.50 -12.83
CA LYS A 183 21.94 3.44 -13.09
C LYS A 183 21.56 2.08 -12.47
N LEU A 184 20.91 2.07 -11.30
CA LEU A 184 20.49 0.81 -10.66
C LEU A 184 19.39 0.11 -11.48
N GLY A 185 18.39 0.87 -11.93
CA GLY A 185 17.37 0.40 -12.87
C GLY A 185 16.46 -0.74 -12.40
N GLN A 186 16.55 -1.19 -11.15
CA GLN A 186 15.74 -2.27 -10.58
C GLN A 186 14.33 -1.75 -10.19
N LEU A 187 13.29 -2.22 -10.88
CA LEU A 187 11.91 -1.73 -10.76
C LEU A 187 10.93 -2.65 -10.00
N SER A 188 11.15 -3.96 -9.99
CA SER A 188 10.36 -4.93 -9.19
C SER A 188 10.40 -4.65 -7.66
N ALA A 189 9.34 -4.98 -6.94
CA ALA A 189 9.25 -4.72 -5.50
C ALA A 189 9.98 -5.77 -4.65
N CYS A 190 9.77 -7.03 -5.02
CA CYS A 190 10.10 -8.20 -4.23
C CYS A 190 10.35 -9.41 -5.14
N PHE A 191 10.97 -10.44 -4.59
CA PHE A 191 11.38 -11.66 -5.29
C PHE A 191 11.19 -12.88 -4.38
N VAL A 192 11.00 -14.08 -4.95
CA VAL A 192 11.08 -15.34 -4.19
C VAL A 192 12.33 -16.10 -4.59
N ILE A 193 13.17 -16.45 -3.62
CA ILE A 193 14.44 -17.15 -3.85
C ILE A 193 14.35 -18.55 -3.21
N PRO A 194 14.68 -19.62 -3.96
CA PRO A 194 14.68 -20.97 -3.40
C PRO A 194 15.84 -21.14 -2.42
N VAL A 195 15.66 -22.00 -1.41
CA VAL A 195 16.71 -22.36 -0.45
C VAL A 195 16.97 -23.87 -0.52
N PRO A 196 17.94 -24.32 -1.34
CA PRO A 196 18.31 -25.73 -1.44
C PRO A 196 18.94 -26.27 -0.15
N ASP A 197 18.77 -27.56 0.14
CA ASP A 197 19.33 -28.24 1.32
C ASP A 197 20.84 -28.57 1.17
N SER A 198 21.65 -27.53 0.99
CA SER A 198 23.11 -27.61 0.98
C SER A 198 23.73 -26.29 1.44
N ILE A 199 24.94 -26.32 2.00
CA ILE A 199 25.65 -25.08 2.40
C ILE A 199 25.81 -24.13 1.21
N ASN A 200 26.26 -24.64 0.06
CA ASN A 200 26.39 -23.82 -1.15
C ASN A 200 25.05 -23.21 -1.58
N GLY A 201 23.96 -23.98 -1.56
CA GLY A 201 22.64 -23.48 -1.92
C GLY A 201 22.10 -22.44 -0.93
N ILE A 202 22.26 -22.67 0.37
CA ILE A 202 21.84 -21.74 1.43
C ILE A 202 22.60 -20.41 1.30
N PHE A 203 23.92 -20.45 1.12
CA PHE A 203 24.74 -19.25 1.02
C PHE A 203 24.60 -18.54 -0.34
N GLU A 204 24.28 -19.26 -1.43
CA GLU A 204 23.91 -18.62 -2.69
C GLU A 204 22.57 -17.88 -2.56
N ALA A 205 21.58 -18.46 -1.87
CA ALA A 205 20.33 -17.77 -1.56
C ALA A 205 20.55 -16.52 -0.69
N LEU A 206 21.46 -16.59 0.29
CA LEU A 206 21.86 -15.46 1.13
C LEU A 206 22.55 -14.34 0.32
N LYS A 207 23.46 -14.71 -0.59
CA LYS A 207 24.11 -13.78 -1.52
C LYS A 207 23.09 -13.10 -2.43
N ASN A 208 22.19 -13.87 -3.03
CA ASN A 208 21.12 -13.36 -3.88
C ASN A 208 20.21 -12.38 -3.11
N MET A 209 19.87 -12.70 -1.86
CA MET A 209 19.15 -11.79 -0.97
C MET A 209 19.89 -10.46 -0.79
N ALA A 210 21.19 -10.50 -0.50
CA ALA A 210 21.98 -9.29 -0.26
C ALA A 210 22.01 -8.37 -1.51
N ILE A 211 22.18 -8.95 -2.70
CA ILE A 211 22.16 -8.20 -3.97
C ILE A 211 20.78 -7.56 -4.21
N ILE A 212 19.70 -8.31 -3.96
CA ILE A 212 18.34 -7.80 -4.10
C ILE A 212 18.07 -6.66 -3.12
N HIS A 213 18.46 -6.81 -1.85
CA HIS A 213 18.24 -5.79 -0.82
C HIS A 213 19.04 -4.51 -1.07
N GLN A 214 20.21 -4.60 -1.70
CA GLN A 214 21.03 -3.45 -2.10
C GLN A 214 20.23 -2.44 -2.95
N SER A 215 19.36 -2.94 -3.83
CA SER A 215 18.51 -2.13 -4.71
C SER A 215 17.15 -1.75 -4.09
N GLY A 216 16.90 -2.18 -2.84
CA GLY A 216 15.66 -1.93 -2.10
C GLY A 216 14.57 -2.98 -2.31
N GLY A 217 14.89 -4.12 -2.92
CA GLY A 217 13.97 -5.25 -3.08
C GLY A 217 13.75 -6.03 -1.78
N GLY A 218 12.57 -6.62 -1.61
CA GLY A 218 12.30 -7.60 -0.55
C GLY A 218 12.38 -9.05 -1.04
N THR A 219 12.52 -10.02 -0.14
CA THR A 219 12.72 -11.43 -0.51
C THR A 219 11.82 -12.39 0.25
N GLY A 220 11.30 -13.40 -0.44
CA GLY A 220 10.56 -14.51 0.17
C GLY A 220 11.29 -15.83 0.01
N PHE A 221 11.19 -16.68 1.03
CA PHE A 221 11.89 -17.96 1.08
C PHE A 221 10.97 -19.06 1.63
N SER A 222 11.08 -20.25 1.05
CA SER A 222 10.64 -21.49 1.70
C SER A 222 11.85 -22.19 2.27
N PHE A 223 11.85 -22.39 3.59
CA PHE A 223 12.87 -23.19 4.28
C PHE A 223 12.45 -24.66 4.44
N SER A 224 11.32 -25.04 3.83
CA SER A 224 10.68 -26.35 4.00
C SER A 224 11.50 -27.53 3.45
N ASN A 225 12.48 -27.25 2.58
CA ASN A 225 13.35 -28.26 1.99
C ASN A 225 14.61 -28.52 2.84
N ILE A 226 14.96 -27.63 3.76
CA ILE A 226 16.13 -27.77 4.64
C ILE A 226 15.88 -28.93 5.61
N ARG A 227 16.89 -29.79 5.79
CA ARG A 227 16.78 -30.92 6.72
C ARG A 227 16.58 -30.46 8.17
N PRO A 228 15.90 -31.26 9.01
CA PRO A 228 15.58 -30.85 10.36
C PRO A 228 16.80 -30.88 11.28
N LYS A 229 16.70 -30.18 12.41
CA LYS A 229 17.70 -30.20 13.47
C LYS A 229 17.96 -31.63 13.95
N GLY A 230 19.23 -31.98 14.11
CA GLY A 230 19.66 -33.33 14.48
C GLY A 230 19.73 -34.32 13.32
N ASP A 231 19.31 -33.97 12.10
CA ASP A 231 19.47 -34.87 10.93
C ASP A 231 20.94 -35.01 10.53
N PHE A 232 21.28 -36.16 9.97
CA PHE A 232 22.65 -36.53 9.64
C PHE A 232 23.22 -35.71 8.48
N VAL A 233 24.47 -35.25 8.63
CA VAL A 233 25.23 -34.53 7.60
C VAL A 233 26.37 -35.40 7.09
N ARG A 234 26.15 -36.04 5.93
CA ARG A 234 27.08 -37.03 5.36
C ARG A 234 28.50 -36.50 5.11
N SER A 235 28.65 -35.23 4.74
CA SER A 235 29.95 -34.64 4.41
C SER A 235 30.85 -34.39 5.62
N THR A 236 30.26 -34.10 6.78
CA THR A 236 31.00 -33.80 8.02
C THR A 236 30.85 -34.89 9.08
N MET A 237 30.03 -35.91 8.80
CA MET A 237 29.60 -36.94 9.76
C MET A 237 28.98 -36.36 11.04
N GLY A 238 28.49 -35.11 10.97
CA GLY A 238 27.88 -34.38 12.08
C GLY A 238 26.35 -34.33 12.02
N ILE A 239 25.76 -33.43 12.81
CA ILE A 239 24.31 -33.19 12.89
C ILE A 239 23.95 -31.79 12.36
N ALA A 240 22.78 -31.66 11.74
CA ALA A 240 22.28 -30.39 11.24
C ALA A 240 21.70 -29.51 12.35
N SER A 241 21.82 -28.18 12.21
CA SER A 241 21.23 -27.20 13.14
C SER A 241 19.76 -26.89 12.86
N GLY A 242 19.23 -27.28 11.70
CA GLY A 242 17.85 -27.05 11.27
C GLY A 242 17.61 -25.71 10.56
N PRO A 243 16.42 -25.50 9.97
CA PRO A 243 16.09 -24.32 9.17
C PRO A 243 16.11 -23.02 9.98
N VAL A 244 15.60 -23.03 11.22
CA VAL A 244 15.49 -21.81 12.06
C VAL A 244 16.87 -21.20 12.33
N SER A 245 17.88 -22.04 12.59
CA SER A 245 19.27 -21.59 12.77
C SER A 245 19.82 -20.89 11.53
N PHE A 246 19.56 -21.41 10.32
CA PHE A 246 19.99 -20.74 9.09
C PHE A 246 19.20 -19.44 8.84
N MET A 247 17.91 -19.39 9.19
CA MET A 247 17.11 -18.17 9.08
C MET A 247 17.69 -17.01 9.89
N GLU A 248 18.33 -17.27 11.05
CA GLU A 248 19.00 -16.25 11.85
C GLU A 248 20.19 -15.61 11.11
N ILE A 249 20.89 -16.36 10.25
CA ILE A 249 21.96 -15.83 9.39
C ILE A 249 21.37 -14.84 8.38
N PHE A 250 20.24 -15.20 7.76
CA PHE A 250 19.52 -14.31 6.84
C PHE A 250 19.01 -13.06 7.57
N ASP A 251 18.50 -13.24 8.78
CA ASP A 251 18.01 -12.14 9.63
C ASP A 251 19.13 -11.14 9.94
N LYS A 252 20.30 -11.65 10.32
CA LYS A 252 21.46 -10.81 10.66
C LYS A 252 22.05 -10.13 9.42
N ALA A 253 22.18 -10.83 8.30
CA ALA A 253 22.65 -10.24 7.05
C ALA A 253 21.71 -9.10 6.60
N THR A 254 20.40 -9.30 6.75
CA THR A 254 19.40 -8.28 6.46
C THR A 254 19.56 -7.05 7.36
N GLU A 255 19.90 -7.23 8.65
CA GLU A 255 20.20 -6.13 9.56
C GLU A 255 21.42 -5.30 9.11
N VAL A 256 22.48 -5.97 8.64
CA VAL A 256 23.71 -5.30 8.18
C VAL A 256 23.46 -4.50 6.89
N VAL A 257 22.78 -5.10 5.89
CA VAL A 257 22.51 -4.43 4.61
C VAL A 257 21.63 -3.19 4.79
N LYS A 258 20.74 -3.18 5.80
CA LYS A 258 19.87 -2.02 6.11
C LYS A 258 20.62 -0.74 6.41
N GLN A 259 21.83 -0.82 6.95
CA GLN A 259 22.60 0.36 7.34
C GLN A 259 23.09 1.18 6.12
N GLY A 260 23.15 0.58 4.92
CA GLY A 260 23.64 1.23 3.71
C GLY A 260 22.58 1.63 2.66
N GLY A 261 21.31 1.20 2.82
CA GLY A 261 20.27 1.34 1.77
C GLY A 261 19.22 2.43 2.02
N LYS A 262 18.63 2.99 0.94
CA LYS A 262 17.50 3.96 1.02
C LYS A 262 16.20 3.33 1.56
N ARG A 263 16.06 2.01 1.49
CA ARG A 263 14.89 1.23 1.93
C ARG A 263 15.35 0.03 2.77
N ARG A 264 14.60 -0.26 3.82
CA ARG A 264 14.77 -1.43 4.68
C ARG A 264 14.40 -2.71 3.89
N GLY A 265 15.34 -3.64 3.70
CA GLY A 265 15.04 -4.98 3.18
C GLY A 265 14.13 -5.75 4.15
N ALA A 266 13.19 -6.54 3.62
CA ALA A 266 12.26 -7.33 4.42
C ALA A 266 12.17 -8.74 3.85
N ASN A 267 12.02 -9.72 4.76
CA ASN A 267 11.96 -11.13 4.39
C ASN A 267 10.59 -11.74 4.69
N MET A 268 10.14 -12.68 3.84
CA MET A 268 9.14 -13.68 4.20
C MET A 268 9.83 -15.02 4.42
N GLY A 269 9.56 -15.64 5.57
CA GLY A 269 10.05 -16.97 5.91
C GLY A 269 8.87 -17.92 6.01
N ILE A 270 8.85 -18.96 5.19
CA ILE A 270 7.79 -19.97 5.19
C ILE A 270 8.36 -21.34 5.54
N LEU A 271 7.66 -22.03 6.44
CA LEU A 271 7.90 -23.43 6.75
C LEU A 271 6.59 -24.22 6.62
N ARG A 272 6.64 -25.36 5.91
CA ARG A 272 5.49 -26.24 5.74
C ARG A 272 5.15 -26.94 7.06
N VAL A 273 3.86 -27.07 7.33
CA VAL A 273 3.33 -27.51 8.64
C VAL A 273 3.77 -28.91 9.07
N ASP A 274 4.15 -29.78 8.13
CA ASP A 274 4.66 -31.12 8.41
C ASP A 274 6.19 -31.18 8.56
N HIS A 275 6.89 -30.04 8.57
CA HIS A 275 8.32 -30.04 8.85
C HIS A 275 8.59 -30.41 10.33
N PRO A 276 9.58 -31.27 10.67
CA PRO A 276 9.83 -31.67 12.05
C PRO A 276 10.14 -30.51 13.01
N ASP A 277 10.77 -29.45 12.51
CA ASP A 277 11.11 -28.24 13.30
C ASP A 277 9.97 -27.19 13.36
N ILE A 278 8.73 -27.56 13.03
CA ILE A 278 7.59 -26.64 13.00
C ILE A 278 7.33 -25.95 14.34
N PHE A 279 7.50 -26.65 15.46
CA PHE A 279 7.31 -26.09 16.81
C PHE A 279 8.33 -24.98 17.13
N GLU A 280 9.59 -25.18 16.73
CA GLU A 280 10.65 -24.19 16.90
C GLU A 280 10.39 -22.96 16.02
N PHE A 281 9.96 -23.18 14.78
CA PHE A 281 9.61 -22.11 13.84
C PHE A 281 8.45 -21.25 14.34
N ILE A 282 7.34 -21.85 14.78
CA ILE A 282 6.18 -21.11 15.31
C ILE A 282 6.56 -20.27 16.53
N SER A 283 7.42 -20.80 17.39
CA SER A 283 7.80 -20.12 18.65
C SER A 283 8.97 -19.14 18.49
N SER A 284 9.58 -19.05 17.31
CA SER A 284 10.81 -18.28 17.08
C SER A 284 10.68 -16.81 17.50
N LYS A 285 9.59 -16.14 17.13
CA LYS A 285 9.33 -14.73 17.45
C LYS A 285 9.15 -14.44 18.94
N ARG A 286 8.74 -15.43 19.74
CA ARG A 286 8.68 -15.29 21.22
C ARG A 286 10.05 -15.13 21.85
N LYS A 287 11.09 -15.65 21.18
CA LYS A 287 12.49 -15.51 21.59
C LYS A 287 13.14 -14.24 21.04
N ASN A 288 12.36 -13.35 20.43
CA ASN A 288 12.83 -12.10 19.80
C ASN A 288 13.91 -12.29 18.72
N ILE A 289 13.96 -13.47 18.08
CA ILE A 289 14.79 -13.73 16.89
C ILE A 289 13.96 -13.54 15.61
N LEU A 290 14.63 -13.47 14.46
CA LEU A 290 14.02 -13.30 13.14
C LEU A 290 13.28 -11.96 12.98
N THR A 291 13.76 -10.88 13.60
CA THR A 291 13.05 -9.58 13.65
C THR A 291 12.85 -8.94 12.27
N ASN A 292 13.66 -9.29 11.28
CA ASN A 292 13.59 -8.82 9.90
C ASN A 292 12.78 -9.73 8.96
N PHE A 293 12.22 -10.82 9.50
CA PHE A 293 11.26 -11.68 8.82
C PHE A 293 9.82 -11.37 9.25
N ASN A 294 8.90 -11.39 8.31
CA ASN A 294 7.56 -11.90 8.57
C ASN A 294 7.62 -13.42 8.43
N ILE A 295 6.94 -14.16 9.31
CA ILE A 295 6.91 -15.62 9.23
C ILE A 295 5.51 -16.13 9.00
N SER A 296 5.37 -17.21 8.22
CA SER A 296 4.07 -17.85 7.99
C SER A 296 4.21 -19.36 7.89
N VAL A 297 3.23 -20.07 8.43
CA VAL A 297 3.15 -21.52 8.29
C VAL A 297 2.40 -21.86 7.00
N ALA A 298 3.03 -22.63 6.12
CA ALA A 298 2.37 -23.19 4.95
C ALA A 298 1.54 -24.42 5.36
N VAL A 299 0.23 -24.23 5.52
CA VAL A 299 -0.72 -25.27 5.92
C VAL A 299 -1.33 -25.95 4.69
N THR A 300 -1.50 -27.26 4.77
CA THR A 300 -2.13 -28.10 3.74
C THR A 300 -3.60 -28.33 4.08
N ASP A 301 -4.39 -28.72 3.06
CA ASP A 301 -5.78 -29.16 3.27
C ASP A 301 -5.86 -30.37 4.20
N ASP A 302 -4.90 -31.30 4.09
CA ASP A 302 -4.82 -32.46 4.95
C ASP A 302 -4.62 -32.08 6.42
N PHE A 303 -3.70 -31.17 6.71
CA PHE A 303 -3.51 -30.65 8.06
C PHE A 303 -4.79 -30.00 8.61
N MET A 304 -5.42 -29.12 7.82
CA MET A 304 -6.65 -28.45 8.24
C MET A 304 -7.80 -29.45 8.48
N ASN A 305 -7.91 -30.48 7.65
CA ASN A 305 -8.85 -31.58 7.86
C ASN A 305 -8.56 -32.37 9.14
N CYS A 306 -7.29 -32.62 9.47
CA CYS A 306 -6.89 -33.25 10.72
C CYS A 306 -7.23 -32.38 11.93
N VAL A 307 -7.06 -31.06 11.86
CA VAL A 307 -7.49 -30.12 12.92
C VAL A 307 -9.01 -30.19 13.14
N ILE A 308 -9.79 -30.14 12.06
CA ILE A 308 -11.26 -30.20 12.09
C ILE A 308 -11.73 -31.52 12.71
N LYS A 309 -11.19 -32.65 12.23
CA LYS A 309 -11.57 -34.01 12.64
C LYS A 309 -10.88 -34.48 13.92
N ASN A 310 -10.08 -33.62 14.57
CA ASN A 310 -9.31 -33.95 15.77
C ASN A 310 -8.41 -35.19 15.60
N ARG A 311 -7.70 -35.28 14.47
CA ARG A 311 -6.80 -36.39 14.14
C ARG A 311 -5.34 -36.03 14.44
N LYS A 312 -4.50 -37.07 14.47
CA LYS A 312 -3.05 -36.90 14.47
C LYS A 312 -2.55 -36.55 13.07
N PHE A 313 -1.37 -35.95 13.01
CA PHE A 313 -0.70 -35.47 11.82
C PHE A 313 0.78 -35.86 11.86
N GLU A 314 1.32 -36.27 10.73
CA GLU A 314 2.69 -36.75 10.61
C GLU A 314 3.64 -35.59 10.27
N LEU A 315 4.79 -35.55 10.95
CA LEU A 315 5.91 -34.68 10.62
C LEU A 315 6.90 -35.48 9.77
N ILE A 316 7.21 -34.97 8.58
CA ILE A 316 7.93 -35.67 7.53
C ILE A 316 9.30 -35.02 7.32
N ASN A 317 10.37 -35.80 7.42
CA ASN A 317 11.70 -35.29 7.09
C ASN A 317 11.77 -35.02 5.57
N PRO A 318 12.06 -33.77 5.13
CA PRO A 318 12.03 -33.40 3.72
C PRO A 318 13.08 -34.11 2.86
N ARG A 319 14.16 -34.62 3.46
CA ARG A 319 15.23 -35.37 2.77
C ARG A 319 14.88 -36.84 2.61
N THR A 320 14.42 -37.50 3.67
CA THR A 320 14.13 -38.95 3.65
C THR A 320 12.72 -39.28 3.16
N LYS A 321 11.82 -38.27 3.17
CA LYS A 321 10.38 -38.42 2.89
C LYS A 321 9.66 -39.40 3.83
N LYS A 322 10.26 -39.70 4.99
CA LYS A 322 9.68 -40.60 6.00
C LYS A 322 9.10 -39.81 7.18
N PRO A 323 8.00 -40.30 7.80
CA PRO A 323 7.51 -39.77 9.06
C PRO A 323 8.58 -39.90 10.15
N VAL A 324 8.82 -38.81 10.89
CA VAL A 324 9.72 -38.77 12.05
C VAL A 324 8.94 -38.76 13.36
N LYS A 325 7.80 -38.08 13.38
CA LYS A 325 6.95 -37.93 14.56
C LYS A 325 5.50 -37.82 14.14
N THR A 326 4.58 -38.31 14.97
CA THR A 326 3.14 -38.12 14.79
C THR A 326 2.59 -37.36 16.00
N VAL A 327 1.90 -36.25 15.77
CA VAL A 327 1.39 -35.37 16.84
C VAL A 327 -0.10 -35.03 16.62
N PRO A 328 -0.88 -34.71 17.65
CA PRO A 328 -2.23 -34.17 17.46
C PRO A 328 -2.19 -32.90 16.61
N ALA A 329 -2.96 -32.84 15.51
CA ALA A 329 -2.94 -31.67 14.62
C ALA A 329 -3.36 -30.38 15.32
N ARG A 330 -4.25 -30.49 16.31
CA ARG A 330 -4.70 -29.36 17.14
C ARG A 330 -3.59 -28.75 17.96
N GLU A 331 -2.60 -29.53 18.41
CA GLU A 331 -1.47 -29.00 19.19
C GLU A 331 -0.66 -27.99 18.38
N ILE A 332 -0.36 -28.33 17.12
CA ILE A 332 0.32 -27.41 16.19
C ILE A 332 -0.57 -26.19 15.93
N PHE A 333 -1.85 -26.40 15.63
CA PHE A 333 -2.76 -25.30 15.29
C PHE A 333 -3.00 -24.32 16.45
N ASP A 334 -3.17 -24.84 17.66
CA ASP A 334 -3.37 -24.04 18.86
C ASP A 334 -2.09 -23.25 19.19
N LEU A 335 -0.91 -23.85 19.00
CA LEU A 335 0.37 -23.14 19.13
C LEU A 335 0.51 -22.01 18.11
N ILE A 336 0.11 -22.22 16.85
CA ILE A 336 0.09 -21.17 15.82
C ILE A 336 -0.82 -20.02 16.25
N CYS A 337 -2.05 -20.33 16.68
CA CYS A 337 -3.02 -19.31 17.10
C CYS A 337 -2.51 -18.52 18.32
N GLN A 338 -1.91 -19.20 19.29
CA GLN A 338 -1.35 -18.57 20.48
C GLN A 338 -0.17 -17.67 20.12
N ALA A 339 0.80 -18.13 19.33
CA ALA A 339 1.95 -17.33 18.92
C ALA A 339 1.53 -16.08 18.13
N ALA A 340 0.56 -16.23 17.22
CA ALA A 340 -0.01 -15.12 16.45
C ALA A 340 -0.74 -14.11 17.34
N TRP A 341 -1.44 -14.57 18.39
CA TRP A 341 -2.10 -13.71 19.37
C TRP A 341 -1.09 -12.93 20.24
N GLU A 342 0.02 -13.56 20.60
CA GLU A 342 1.07 -12.97 21.43
C GLU A 342 1.96 -12.01 20.65
N THR A 343 2.28 -12.32 19.39
CA THR A 343 3.34 -11.62 18.64
C THR A 343 2.90 -11.04 17.30
N GLY A 344 1.70 -11.38 16.80
CA GLY A 344 1.25 -11.06 15.43
C GLY A 344 1.79 -12.00 14.35
N ASP A 345 2.64 -12.96 14.72
CA ASP A 345 3.28 -13.95 13.84
C ASP A 345 3.19 -15.35 14.49
N PRO A 346 3.14 -16.45 13.73
CA PRO A 346 3.12 -16.51 12.27
C PRO A 346 1.73 -16.26 11.67
N GLY A 347 1.70 -15.79 10.42
CA GLY A 347 0.52 -15.91 9.57
C GLY A 347 0.30 -17.34 9.07
N LEU A 348 -0.78 -17.58 8.34
CA LEU A 348 -0.99 -18.82 7.60
C LEU A 348 -0.95 -18.58 6.10
N VAL A 349 -0.33 -19.51 5.38
CA VAL A 349 -0.34 -19.60 3.92
C VAL A 349 -1.04 -20.91 3.55
N PHE A 350 -2.17 -20.83 2.85
CA PHE A 350 -2.95 -21.99 2.44
C PHE A 350 -2.37 -22.54 1.13
N ILE A 351 -1.29 -23.33 1.25
CA ILE A 351 -0.39 -23.64 0.13
C ILE A 351 -1.05 -24.46 -0.98
N ASP A 352 -2.02 -25.30 -0.62
CA ASP A 352 -2.76 -26.10 -1.60
C ASP A 352 -3.77 -25.25 -2.39
N GLU A 353 -4.37 -24.24 -1.75
CA GLU A 353 -5.25 -23.28 -2.43
C GLU A 353 -4.46 -22.37 -3.39
N ILE A 354 -3.26 -21.96 -2.98
CA ILE A 354 -2.32 -21.24 -3.84
C ILE A 354 -1.98 -22.08 -5.08
N ASN A 355 -1.60 -23.35 -4.89
CA ASN A 355 -1.17 -24.19 -6.00
C ASN A 355 -2.32 -24.68 -6.89
N ARG A 356 -3.54 -24.85 -6.35
CA ARG A 356 -4.76 -25.05 -7.17
C ARG A 356 -5.00 -23.92 -8.15
N LYS A 357 -4.60 -22.70 -7.78
CA LYS A 357 -4.71 -21.49 -8.60
C LYS A 357 -3.39 -21.07 -9.23
N ASN A 358 -2.37 -21.95 -9.23
CA ASN A 358 -1.11 -21.68 -9.91
C ASN A 358 -1.37 -21.67 -11.43
N PRO A 359 -1.10 -20.56 -12.13
CA PRO A 359 -1.36 -20.48 -13.57
C PRO A 359 -0.37 -21.27 -14.43
N THR A 360 0.80 -21.63 -13.90
CA THR A 360 1.87 -22.33 -14.63
C THR A 360 2.39 -23.55 -13.85
N PRO A 361 1.53 -24.53 -13.53
CA PRO A 361 1.88 -25.66 -12.67
C PRO A 361 2.96 -26.57 -13.27
N SER A 362 3.10 -26.63 -14.61
CA SER A 362 4.15 -27.41 -15.27
C SER A 362 5.53 -26.74 -15.25
N ILE A 363 5.61 -25.45 -14.87
CA ILE A 363 6.89 -24.73 -14.70
C ILE A 363 7.45 -25.00 -13.30
N GLY A 364 6.60 -25.06 -12.28
CA GLY A 364 7.00 -25.36 -10.93
C GLY A 364 5.87 -25.23 -9.92
N LYS A 365 6.18 -25.63 -8.69
CA LYS A 365 5.29 -25.47 -7.53
C LYS A 365 5.61 -24.15 -6.83
N ILE A 366 4.57 -23.45 -6.40
CA ILE A 366 4.72 -22.26 -5.54
C ILE A 366 4.91 -22.74 -4.11
N GLU A 367 6.04 -22.41 -3.50
CA GLU A 367 6.40 -22.82 -2.13
C GLU A 367 6.49 -21.65 -1.16
N ALA A 368 6.54 -20.42 -1.67
CA ALA A 368 6.66 -19.21 -0.88
C ALA A 368 5.91 -18.04 -1.51
N THR A 369 5.86 -16.95 -0.76
CA THR A 369 5.33 -15.66 -1.20
C THR A 369 6.38 -14.58 -1.00
N ASN A 370 6.18 -13.43 -1.61
CA ASN A 370 6.93 -12.23 -1.26
C ASN A 370 6.69 -11.78 0.22
N PRO A 371 7.47 -10.81 0.75
CA PRO A 371 7.39 -10.31 2.14
C PRO A 371 6.01 -9.95 2.68
N CYS A 372 5.08 -9.53 1.82
CA CYS A 372 3.76 -9.04 2.21
C CYS A 372 2.63 -10.07 1.97
N ALA A 373 2.99 -11.28 1.51
CA ALA A 373 2.12 -12.44 1.28
C ALA A 373 1.03 -12.28 0.20
N GLU A 374 1.01 -11.18 -0.55
CA GLU A 374 0.04 -10.96 -1.63
C GLU A 374 0.47 -11.57 -2.98
N ASN A 375 1.75 -11.89 -3.17
CA ASN A 375 2.24 -12.53 -4.39
C ASN A 375 2.88 -13.88 -4.07
N PRO A 376 2.11 -14.97 -4.19
CA PRO A 376 2.67 -16.30 -4.32
C PRO A 376 3.44 -16.41 -5.65
N LEU A 377 4.72 -16.71 -5.55
CA LEU A 377 5.65 -16.68 -6.68
C LEU A 377 6.41 -18.00 -6.75
N LEU A 378 6.73 -18.42 -7.98
CA LEU A 378 7.68 -19.49 -8.24
C LEU A 378 9.10 -19.03 -7.87
N PRO A 379 10.03 -19.98 -7.67
CA PRO A 379 11.44 -19.66 -7.52
C PRO A 379 11.94 -18.70 -8.61
N TYR A 380 12.69 -17.69 -8.18
CA TYR A 380 13.25 -16.61 -8.97
C TYR A 380 12.25 -15.66 -9.66
N GLU A 381 10.94 -15.79 -9.46
CA GLU A 381 10.02 -14.79 -10.01
C GLU A 381 10.09 -13.45 -9.26
N SER A 382 9.89 -12.36 -10.01
CA SER A 382 9.79 -11.01 -9.47
C SER A 382 8.35 -10.50 -9.40
N CYS A 383 8.20 -9.42 -8.63
CA CYS A 383 6.93 -8.81 -8.31
C CYS A 383 6.83 -7.38 -8.88
N ASN A 384 6.11 -7.19 -9.99
CA ASN A 384 5.90 -5.88 -10.63
C ASN A 384 4.53 -5.33 -10.26
N LEU A 385 4.50 -4.33 -9.39
CA LEU A 385 3.28 -3.89 -8.71
C LEU A 385 2.92 -2.44 -8.98
N GLY A 386 1.63 -2.16 -8.93
CA GLY A 386 1.10 -0.82 -8.82
C GLY A 386 -0.32 -0.82 -8.31
N SER A 387 -0.84 0.36 -7.94
CA SER A 387 -2.15 0.47 -7.32
C SER A 387 -2.93 1.66 -7.84
N ILE A 388 -4.19 1.41 -8.17
CA ILE A 388 -5.16 2.43 -8.58
C ILE A 388 -5.65 3.19 -7.36
N ASN A 389 -5.66 4.52 -7.45
CA ASN A 389 -6.28 5.37 -6.43
C ASN A 389 -7.78 5.47 -6.65
N LEU A 390 -8.57 4.72 -5.86
CA LEU A 390 -10.02 4.67 -6.04
C LEU A 390 -10.71 6.01 -5.77
N ARG A 391 -10.11 6.93 -5.02
CA ARG A 391 -10.67 8.29 -4.85
C ARG A 391 -10.72 9.07 -6.15
N LYS A 392 -9.86 8.76 -7.13
CA LYS A 392 -9.80 9.49 -8.41
C LYS A 392 -10.86 9.05 -9.41
N VAL A 393 -11.60 7.99 -9.12
CA VAL A 393 -12.69 7.49 -9.96
C VAL A 393 -14.08 7.82 -9.41
N VAL A 394 -14.17 8.53 -8.28
CA VAL A 394 -15.44 8.99 -7.72
C VAL A 394 -15.78 10.37 -8.27
N GLU A 395 -16.94 10.48 -8.90
CA GLU A 395 -17.47 11.73 -9.44
C GLU A 395 -18.94 11.86 -9.02
N ASN A 396 -19.32 13.02 -8.46
CA ASN A 396 -20.69 13.29 -8.00
C ASN A 396 -21.28 12.21 -7.07
N GLY A 397 -20.45 11.62 -6.20
CA GLY A 397 -20.88 10.58 -5.27
C GLY A 397 -21.16 9.22 -5.92
N LYS A 398 -20.62 8.95 -7.11
CA LYS A 398 -20.72 7.66 -7.80
C LYS A 398 -19.38 7.26 -8.41
N ILE A 399 -19.20 5.97 -8.64
CA ILE A 399 -18.02 5.44 -9.35
C ILE A 399 -18.19 5.68 -10.85
N ASN A 400 -17.21 6.34 -11.46
CA ASN A 400 -17.07 6.46 -12.90
C ASN A 400 -16.36 5.20 -13.44
N TRP A 401 -17.15 4.22 -13.89
CA TRP A 401 -16.66 2.92 -14.37
C TRP A 401 -15.86 3.03 -15.68
N GLU A 402 -16.23 3.93 -16.59
CA GLU A 402 -15.49 4.16 -17.84
C GLU A 402 -14.10 4.74 -17.56
N LYS A 403 -14.00 5.66 -16.61
CA LYS A 403 -12.72 6.20 -16.16
C LYS A 403 -11.86 5.11 -15.51
N LEU A 404 -12.47 4.29 -14.65
CA LEU A 404 -11.78 3.15 -14.03
C LEU A 404 -11.25 2.18 -15.09
N GLU A 405 -12.03 1.89 -16.13
CA GLU A 405 -11.62 1.02 -17.24
C GLU A 405 -10.32 1.51 -17.90
N LYS A 406 -10.29 2.79 -18.30
CA LYS A 406 -9.13 3.41 -18.94
C LYS A 406 -7.90 3.39 -18.04
N ILE A 407 -8.08 3.65 -16.74
CA ILE A 407 -7.01 3.58 -15.75
C ILE A 407 -6.47 2.15 -15.64
N VAL A 408 -7.36 1.13 -15.57
CA VAL A 408 -6.95 -0.28 -15.51
C VAL A 408 -6.13 -0.67 -16.74
N GLN A 409 -6.62 -0.36 -17.95
CA GLN A 409 -5.93 -0.67 -19.20
C GLN A 409 -4.53 -0.03 -19.24
N LEU A 410 -4.44 1.27 -18.94
CA LEU A 410 -3.15 1.97 -18.96
C LEU A 410 -2.20 1.49 -17.86
N SER A 411 -2.72 1.13 -16.69
CA SER A 411 -1.93 0.56 -15.59
C SER A 411 -1.36 -0.82 -15.95
N VAL A 412 -2.14 -1.67 -16.64
CA VAL A 412 -1.66 -2.96 -17.15
C VAL A 412 -0.56 -2.76 -18.19
N ARG A 413 -0.72 -1.82 -19.14
CA ARG A 413 0.35 -1.48 -20.09
C ARG A 413 1.61 -1.02 -19.38
N PHE A 414 1.47 -0.08 -18.44
CA PHE A 414 2.60 0.44 -17.65
C PHE A 414 3.37 -0.68 -16.94
N LEU A 415 2.66 -1.61 -16.29
CA LEU A 415 3.30 -2.71 -15.57
C LEU A 415 3.92 -3.76 -16.51
N ASP A 416 3.34 -4.01 -17.69
CA ASP A 416 3.97 -4.87 -18.70
C ASP A 416 5.26 -4.24 -19.24
N ASP A 417 5.25 -2.92 -19.50
CA ASP A 417 6.40 -2.19 -20.01
C ASP A 417 7.53 -2.11 -18.96
N VAL A 418 7.17 -2.02 -17.67
CA VAL A 418 8.13 -2.13 -16.56
C VAL A 418 8.94 -3.42 -16.65
N ILE A 419 8.34 -4.55 -17.04
CA ILE A 419 9.06 -5.84 -17.16
C ILE A 419 10.20 -5.74 -18.18
N ASP A 420 9.96 -5.03 -19.29
CA ASP A 420 10.88 -4.94 -20.42
C ASP A 420 12.04 -3.96 -20.17
N VAL A 421 11.82 -2.89 -19.40
CA VAL A 421 12.86 -1.88 -19.09
C VAL A 421 13.57 -2.12 -17.75
N ASN A 422 13.15 -3.14 -17.00
CA ASN A 422 13.72 -3.45 -15.69
C ASN A 422 15.14 -4.00 -15.80
N ASN A 423 16.02 -3.55 -14.90
CA ASN A 423 17.32 -4.17 -14.68
C ASN A 423 17.21 -5.24 -13.59
N TYR A 424 17.41 -6.51 -13.96
CA TYR A 424 17.31 -7.62 -13.03
C TYR A 424 18.68 -7.91 -12.38
N PRO A 425 18.74 -8.03 -11.05
CA PRO A 425 20.02 -8.21 -10.36
C PRO A 425 20.66 -9.59 -10.59
N ILE A 426 19.86 -10.58 -11.03
CA ILE A 426 20.22 -12.00 -11.13
C ILE A 426 19.59 -12.55 -12.41
N GLU A 427 20.35 -13.34 -13.19
CA GLU A 427 19.93 -13.83 -14.51
C GLU A 427 18.73 -14.78 -14.45
N GLU A 428 18.68 -15.66 -13.45
CA GLU A 428 17.56 -16.58 -13.24
C GLU A 428 16.26 -15.81 -12.96
N ILE A 429 16.37 -14.66 -12.28
CA ILE A 429 15.22 -13.79 -12.04
C ILE A 429 14.73 -13.16 -13.34
N GLN A 430 15.65 -12.70 -14.18
CA GLN A 430 15.30 -12.16 -15.49
C GLN A 430 14.60 -13.22 -16.34
N ALA A 431 15.17 -14.42 -16.45
CA ALA A 431 14.63 -15.51 -17.24
C ALA A 431 13.21 -15.90 -16.79
N MET A 432 13.01 -16.11 -15.48
CA MET A 432 11.70 -16.47 -14.92
C MET A 432 10.67 -15.36 -15.07
N THR A 433 11.06 -14.11 -14.82
CA THR A 433 10.15 -12.95 -14.93
C THR A 433 9.74 -12.73 -16.39
N LEU A 434 10.67 -12.76 -17.34
CA LEU A 434 10.35 -12.63 -18.76
C LEU A 434 9.54 -13.82 -19.28
N GLY A 435 9.77 -15.02 -18.75
CA GLY A 435 9.06 -16.23 -19.15
C GLY A 435 7.57 -16.23 -18.78
N ASN A 436 7.21 -15.68 -17.61
CA ASN A 436 5.82 -15.66 -17.13
C ASN A 436 5.16 -14.28 -17.21
N ARG A 437 5.93 -13.20 -17.26
CA ARG A 437 5.48 -11.80 -17.33
C ARG A 437 4.41 -11.45 -16.28
N LYS A 438 4.60 -11.90 -15.04
CA LYS A 438 3.65 -11.64 -13.95
C LYS A 438 3.66 -10.16 -13.55
N ILE A 439 2.47 -9.58 -13.50
CA ILE A 439 2.21 -8.26 -12.91
C ILE A 439 1.18 -8.40 -11.77
N GLY A 440 1.11 -7.36 -10.95
CA GLY A 440 0.15 -7.25 -9.85
C GLY A 440 -0.42 -5.84 -9.73
N LEU A 441 -1.56 -5.64 -10.38
CA LEU A 441 -2.38 -4.44 -10.26
C LEU A 441 -3.34 -4.57 -9.08
N GLY A 442 -3.22 -3.65 -8.13
CA GLY A 442 -4.08 -3.53 -6.97
C GLY A 442 -4.81 -2.20 -6.88
N VAL A 443 -5.32 -1.90 -5.69
CA VAL A 443 -6.04 -0.67 -5.39
C VAL A 443 -5.56 -0.07 -4.08
N MET A 444 -5.79 1.22 -3.90
CA MET A 444 -5.70 1.97 -2.64
C MET A 444 -6.88 2.94 -2.54
N GLY A 445 -7.11 3.48 -1.34
CA GLY A 445 -8.22 4.40 -1.10
C GLY A 445 -9.58 3.72 -0.92
N TRP A 446 -9.63 2.42 -0.60
CA TRP A 446 -10.90 1.69 -0.43
C TRP A 446 -11.75 2.22 0.73
N ALA A 447 -11.15 2.49 1.89
CA ALA A 447 -11.89 3.07 3.02
C ALA A 447 -12.38 4.48 2.69
N ASP A 448 -11.59 5.26 1.96
CA ASP A 448 -11.96 6.61 1.56
C ASP A 448 -13.16 6.65 0.60
N ILE A 449 -13.22 5.75 -0.37
CA ILE A 449 -14.38 5.69 -1.29
C ILE A 449 -15.64 5.23 -0.57
N LEU A 450 -15.54 4.26 0.36
CA LEU A 450 -16.66 3.87 1.19
C LEU A 450 -17.16 5.05 2.04
N ALA A 451 -16.23 5.79 2.66
CA ALA A 451 -16.55 6.99 3.40
C ALA A 451 -17.20 8.07 2.51
N GLU A 452 -16.70 8.29 1.30
CA GLU A 452 -17.25 9.27 0.35
C GLU A 452 -18.69 8.92 -0.06
N LEU A 453 -18.95 7.64 -0.28
CA LEU A 453 -20.27 7.07 -0.59
C LEU A 453 -21.18 6.86 0.64
N GLU A 454 -20.68 7.15 1.84
CA GLU A 454 -21.38 6.96 3.12
C GLU A 454 -21.80 5.50 3.38
N ILE A 455 -20.94 4.56 3.00
CA ILE A 455 -21.12 3.13 3.17
C ILE A 455 -20.21 2.65 4.31
N GLN A 456 -20.77 1.91 5.27
CA GLN A 456 -19.99 1.33 6.36
C GLN A 456 -19.08 0.20 5.84
N TYR A 457 -17.81 0.23 6.22
CA TYR A 457 -16.87 -0.86 5.95
C TYR A 457 -17.33 -2.18 6.57
N GLY A 458 -17.34 -3.25 5.77
CA GLY A 458 -17.77 -4.59 6.21
C GLY A 458 -19.30 -4.79 6.22
N SER A 459 -20.10 -3.76 5.91
CA SER A 459 -21.52 -3.94 5.65
C SER A 459 -21.76 -4.78 4.39
N ARG A 460 -22.94 -5.40 4.28
CA ARG A 460 -23.35 -6.14 3.08
C ARG A 460 -23.17 -5.32 1.80
N GLN A 461 -23.59 -4.06 1.82
CA GLN A 461 -23.44 -3.13 0.70
C GLN A 461 -21.96 -2.91 0.33
N SER A 462 -21.07 -2.75 1.31
CA SER A 462 -19.63 -2.60 1.03
C SER A 462 -19.01 -3.86 0.45
N LEU A 463 -19.45 -5.05 0.88
CA LEU A 463 -18.97 -6.32 0.37
C LEU A 463 -19.44 -6.56 -1.07
N GLU A 464 -20.72 -6.28 -1.36
CA GLU A 464 -21.25 -6.34 -2.73
C GLU A 464 -20.53 -5.36 -3.67
N LEU A 465 -20.24 -4.14 -3.19
CA LEU A 465 -19.48 -3.16 -3.95
C LEU A 465 -18.02 -3.59 -4.17
N ALA A 466 -17.37 -4.16 -3.16
CA ALA A 466 -16.01 -4.69 -3.27
C ALA A 466 -15.93 -5.80 -4.32
N GLU A 467 -16.88 -6.73 -4.30
CA GLU A 467 -16.96 -7.83 -5.26
C GLU A 467 -17.09 -7.30 -6.67
N LYS A 468 -18.07 -6.41 -6.90
CA LYS A 468 -18.30 -5.77 -8.21
C LYS A 468 -17.08 -5.00 -8.71
N LEU A 469 -16.44 -4.22 -7.83
CA LEU A 469 -15.29 -3.41 -8.18
C LEU A 469 -14.09 -4.28 -8.58
N MET A 470 -13.76 -5.28 -7.76
CA MET A 470 -12.60 -6.13 -8.03
C MET A 470 -12.83 -7.06 -9.22
N GLU A 471 -14.06 -7.57 -9.39
CA GLU A 471 -14.46 -8.32 -10.58
C GLU A 471 -14.27 -7.49 -11.86
N PHE A 472 -14.72 -6.24 -11.85
CA PHE A 472 -14.55 -5.31 -12.97
C PHE A 472 -13.07 -5.11 -13.29
N ILE A 473 -12.24 -4.78 -12.29
CA ILE A 473 -10.79 -4.57 -12.47
C ILE A 473 -10.12 -5.81 -13.06
N ASN A 474 -10.41 -7.01 -12.53
CA ASN A 474 -9.79 -8.24 -13.00
C ASN A 474 -10.23 -8.61 -14.42
N LYS A 475 -11.52 -8.46 -14.76
CA LYS A 475 -12.04 -8.69 -16.12
C LYS A 475 -11.43 -7.73 -17.13
N THR A 476 -11.40 -6.42 -16.82
CA THR A 476 -10.77 -5.42 -17.69
C THR A 476 -9.28 -5.68 -17.86
N ALA A 477 -8.57 -6.01 -16.78
CA ALA A 477 -7.14 -6.32 -16.85
C ALA A 477 -6.86 -7.59 -17.67
N PHE A 478 -7.70 -8.62 -17.54
CA PHE A 478 -7.59 -9.84 -18.36
C PHE A 478 -7.84 -9.54 -19.84
N ALA A 479 -8.94 -8.87 -20.17
CA ALA A 479 -9.27 -8.52 -21.55
C ALA A 479 -8.18 -7.66 -22.20
N TYR A 480 -7.65 -6.68 -21.47
CA TYR A 480 -6.55 -5.86 -21.98
C TYR A 480 -5.25 -6.64 -22.14
N SER A 481 -4.95 -7.59 -21.24
CA SER A 481 -3.79 -8.47 -21.39
C SER A 481 -3.92 -9.43 -22.58
N VAL A 482 -5.14 -9.87 -22.93
CA VAL A 482 -5.41 -10.59 -24.20
C VAL A 482 -5.09 -9.68 -25.39
N TYR A 483 -5.61 -8.46 -25.42
CA TYR A 483 -5.29 -7.47 -26.47
C TYR A 483 -3.78 -7.24 -26.61
N LEU A 484 -3.05 -7.11 -25.49
CA LEU A 484 -1.59 -7.00 -25.53
C LEU A 484 -0.93 -8.28 -26.05
N GLY A 485 -1.48 -9.46 -25.75
CA GLY A 485 -1.01 -10.74 -26.26
C GLY A 485 -1.14 -10.84 -27.78
N GLU A 486 -2.23 -10.33 -28.34
CA GLU A 486 -2.43 -10.26 -29.80
C GLU A 486 -1.47 -9.29 -30.49
N LYS A 487 -1.12 -8.18 -29.82
CA LYS A 487 -0.27 -7.12 -30.39
C LYS A 487 1.22 -7.32 -30.18
N LYS A 488 1.65 -7.76 -28.99
CA LYS A 488 3.06 -7.89 -28.57
C LYS A 488 3.49 -9.36 -28.41
N GLY A 489 2.59 -10.32 -28.62
CA GLY A 489 2.79 -11.74 -28.35
C GLY A 489 2.48 -12.13 -26.91
N SER A 490 2.04 -13.38 -26.71
CA SER A 490 1.79 -13.97 -25.39
C SER A 490 3.05 -14.04 -24.52
N PHE A 491 2.90 -14.20 -23.20
CA PHE A 491 4.06 -14.53 -22.36
C PHE A 491 4.70 -15.86 -22.82
N PRO A 492 6.03 -16.01 -22.78
CA PRO A 492 6.73 -17.17 -23.35
C PRO A 492 6.25 -18.55 -22.84
N ASN A 493 5.88 -18.66 -21.56
CA ASN A 493 5.37 -19.92 -20.99
C ASN A 493 3.85 -20.13 -21.18
N PHE A 494 3.19 -19.39 -22.09
CA PHE A 494 1.75 -19.46 -22.29
C PHE A 494 1.25 -20.88 -22.63
N ASP A 495 1.97 -21.60 -23.49
CA ASP A 495 1.66 -22.99 -23.86
C ASP A 495 1.83 -24.01 -22.73
N LYS A 496 2.41 -23.58 -21.61
CA LYS A 496 2.61 -24.36 -20.38
C LYS A 496 1.68 -23.90 -19.26
N SER A 497 0.75 -23.00 -19.57
CA SER A 497 -0.17 -22.41 -18.61
C SER A 497 -1.58 -23.00 -18.69
N ILE A 498 -2.37 -22.76 -17.65
CA ILE A 498 -3.80 -23.12 -17.62
C ILE A 498 -4.65 -22.34 -18.65
N TYR A 499 -4.08 -21.33 -19.31
CA TYR A 499 -4.77 -20.46 -20.25
C TYR A 499 -4.68 -20.91 -21.71
N LYS A 500 -3.77 -21.84 -22.05
CA LYS A 500 -3.51 -22.29 -23.43
C LYS A 500 -4.77 -22.62 -24.24
N HIS A 501 -5.77 -23.22 -23.58
CA HIS A 501 -7.03 -23.62 -24.22
C HIS A 501 -8.23 -22.73 -23.85
N ARG A 502 -7.99 -21.60 -23.16
CA ARG A 502 -9.04 -20.67 -22.72
C ARG A 502 -9.09 -19.39 -23.55
N VAL A 503 -7.95 -18.95 -24.06
CA VAL A 503 -7.79 -17.77 -24.92
C VAL A 503 -6.74 -18.06 -25.99
N SER A 504 -6.77 -17.32 -27.09
CA SER A 504 -5.78 -17.44 -28.17
C SER A 504 -4.43 -16.81 -27.81
N SER A 505 -4.45 -15.76 -26.98
CA SER A 505 -3.26 -15.05 -26.54
C SER A 505 -3.45 -14.45 -25.15
N LEU A 506 -2.34 -14.24 -24.44
CA LEU A 506 -2.34 -13.56 -23.15
C LEU A 506 -0.94 -13.01 -22.86
N ARG A 507 -0.82 -11.70 -22.61
CA ARG A 507 0.49 -11.06 -22.38
C ARG A 507 1.07 -11.35 -20.99
N ASN A 508 0.23 -11.46 -19.96
CA ASN A 508 0.66 -11.56 -18.57
C ASN A 508 0.01 -12.76 -17.87
N CYS A 509 0.83 -13.64 -17.29
CA CYS A 509 0.36 -14.85 -16.61
C CYS A 509 -0.57 -14.54 -15.41
N THR A 510 -0.27 -13.47 -14.67
CA THR A 510 -1.14 -12.88 -13.64
C THR A 510 -1.24 -11.38 -13.85
N ARG A 511 -2.38 -10.79 -13.51
CA ARG A 511 -2.65 -9.36 -13.68
C ARG A 511 -2.93 -8.65 -12.37
N THR A 512 -3.69 -9.25 -11.45
CA THR A 512 -4.16 -8.54 -10.24
C THR A 512 -3.58 -9.10 -8.94
N THR A 513 -3.34 -8.19 -7.99
CA THR A 513 -2.94 -8.51 -6.61
C THR A 513 -3.31 -7.35 -5.68
N ILE A 514 -3.65 -7.63 -4.42
CA ILE A 514 -3.90 -6.57 -3.43
C ILE A 514 -2.69 -6.45 -2.52
N ALA A 515 -1.80 -5.54 -2.86
CA ALA A 515 -0.59 -5.23 -2.11
C ALA A 515 -0.81 -4.15 -1.04
N PRO A 516 0.02 -4.12 0.01
CA PRO A 516 0.01 -2.99 0.92
C PRO A 516 0.57 -1.76 0.19
N THR A 517 -0.07 -0.61 0.38
CA THR A 517 0.30 0.62 -0.33
C THR A 517 0.91 1.66 0.61
N GLY A 518 1.56 1.24 1.69
CA GLY A 518 1.91 2.10 2.83
C GLY A 518 2.57 3.45 2.47
N THR A 519 3.58 3.47 1.60
CA THR A 519 4.23 4.74 1.19
C THR A 519 3.52 5.42 0.03
N ILE A 520 2.99 4.68 -0.94
CA ILE A 520 2.37 5.26 -2.14
C ILE A 520 0.98 5.83 -1.85
N SER A 521 0.25 5.32 -0.86
CA SER A 521 -1.02 5.91 -0.42
C SER A 521 -0.82 7.23 0.32
N ILE A 522 0.32 7.41 1.01
CA ILE A 522 0.73 8.71 1.57
C ILE A 522 1.02 9.71 0.46
N ILE A 523 1.74 9.29 -0.60
CA ILE A 523 1.99 10.14 -1.79
C ILE A 523 0.66 10.53 -2.45
N ALA A 524 -0.27 9.57 -2.55
CA ALA A 524 -1.58 9.74 -3.16
C ALA A 524 -2.64 10.40 -2.27
N ASP A 525 -2.32 10.67 -0.99
CA ASP A 525 -3.21 11.26 0.01
C ASP A 525 -4.52 10.47 0.19
N CYS A 526 -4.40 9.16 0.42
CA CYS A 526 -5.51 8.23 0.58
C CYS A 526 -5.21 7.07 1.55
N SER A 527 -6.24 6.30 1.89
CA SER A 527 -6.17 5.10 2.74
C SER A 527 -5.36 3.98 2.07
N SER A 528 -4.67 3.17 2.87
CA SER A 528 -3.81 2.10 2.34
C SER A 528 -4.62 0.91 1.84
N GLY A 529 -4.34 0.44 0.62
CA GLY A 529 -4.87 -0.79 0.07
C GLY A 529 -6.39 -0.90 0.19
N ILE A 530 -6.82 -2.05 0.70
CA ILE A 530 -8.19 -2.30 1.14
C ILE A 530 -8.37 -2.19 2.66
N GLU A 531 -7.40 -1.62 3.39
CA GLU A 531 -7.46 -1.50 4.85
C GLU A 531 -8.52 -0.47 5.26
N PRO A 532 -9.23 -0.67 6.38
CA PRO A 532 -10.02 0.39 6.99
C PRO A 532 -9.13 1.51 7.51
N LEU A 533 -9.73 2.67 7.79
CA LEU A 533 -9.01 3.76 8.47
C LEU A 533 -8.59 3.28 9.86
N PHE A 534 -7.33 3.46 10.23
CA PHE A 534 -6.93 3.21 11.61
C PHE A 534 -7.33 4.35 12.54
N ALA A 535 -7.16 5.59 12.07
CA ALA A 535 -7.59 6.80 12.75
C ALA A 535 -8.03 7.84 11.71
N ILE A 536 -8.97 8.70 12.08
CA ILE A 536 -9.51 9.77 11.23
C ILE A 536 -8.60 11.00 11.26
N ALA A 537 -8.03 11.31 12.42
CA ALA A 537 -7.03 12.37 12.58
C ALA A 537 -5.98 11.95 13.61
N TYR A 538 -4.74 12.39 13.45
CA TYR A 538 -3.61 12.03 14.31
C TYR A 538 -2.45 13.00 14.14
N VAL A 539 -1.44 12.91 15.02
CA VAL A 539 -0.17 13.62 14.93
C VAL A 539 0.93 12.65 14.50
N ARG A 540 1.71 13.04 13.50
CA ARG A 540 2.88 12.30 13.07
C ARG A 540 4.13 12.99 13.60
N LYS A 541 4.96 12.26 14.35
CA LYS A 541 6.25 12.79 14.84
C LYS A 541 7.28 12.72 13.72
N MET A 542 7.67 13.88 13.22
CA MET A 542 8.74 14.03 12.25
C MET A 542 10.03 14.43 12.96
N ALA A 543 11.18 14.19 12.34
CA ALA A 543 12.49 14.54 12.89
C ALA A 543 12.61 16.06 13.14
N GLY A 544 12.18 16.50 14.33
CA GLY A 544 12.17 17.90 14.78
C GLY A 544 10.81 18.62 14.71
N SER A 545 9.71 18.00 14.26
CA SER A 545 8.39 18.66 14.24
C SER A 545 7.21 17.68 14.31
N ASN A 546 6.08 18.12 14.87
CA ASN A 546 4.83 17.36 14.89
C ASN A 546 3.94 17.84 13.73
N VAL A 547 3.52 16.92 12.87
CA VAL A 547 2.61 17.24 11.75
C VAL A 547 1.23 16.66 12.03
N PHE A 548 0.24 17.54 12.07
CA PHE A 548 -1.16 17.15 12.19
C PHE A 548 -1.69 16.62 10.86
N GLU A 549 -2.33 15.46 10.90
CA GLU A 549 -2.97 14.82 9.75
C GLU A 549 -4.45 14.59 10.04
N ILE A 550 -5.27 14.85 9.02
CA ILE A 550 -6.71 14.62 9.03
C ILE A 550 -7.09 13.95 7.72
N ASN A 551 -7.97 12.95 7.78
CA ASN A 551 -8.43 12.26 6.59
C ASN A 551 -9.11 13.27 5.64
N PRO A 552 -8.72 13.32 4.36
CA PRO A 552 -9.22 14.34 3.41
C PRO A 552 -10.71 14.18 3.06
N VAL A 553 -11.27 12.97 3.15
CA VAL A 553 -12.71 12.74 2.96
C VAL A 553 -13.50 13.24 4.17
N TRP A 554 -13.01 12.97 5.38
CA TRP A 554 -13.57 13.52 6.60
C TRP A 554 -13.55 15.05 6.56
N GLU A 555 -12.40 15.65 6.26
CA GLU A 555 -12.26 17.11 6.21
C GLU A 555 -13.28 17.74 5.24
N LYS A 556 -13.42 17.18 4.04
CA LYS A 556 -14.41 17.65 3.05
C LYS A 556 -15.84 17.58 3.59
N LYS A 557 -16.26 16.44 4.16
CA LYS A 557 -17.62 16.25 4.66
C LYS A 557 -17.90 17.06 5.92
N ALA A 558 -16.97 17.08 6.87
CA ALA A 558 -17.07 17.84 8.10
C ALA A 558 -17.14 19.35 7.82
N SER A 559 -16.40 19.85 6.83
CA SER A 559 -16.51 21.26 6.40
C SER A 559 -17.91 21.60 5.91
N GLN A 560 -18.55 20.74 5.12
CA GLN A 560 -19.89 20.96 4.57
C GLN A 560 -20.99 20.99 5.65
N LEU A 561 -20.72 20.36 6.80
CA LEU A 561 -21.64 20.27 7.94
C LEU A 561 -21.24 21.18 9.10
N ASN A 562 -20.24 22.04 8.92
CA ASN A 562 -19.71 22.92 9.97
C ASN A 562 -19.25 22.14 11.25
N LEU A 563 -18.66 20.97 11.05
CA LEU A 563 -18.16 20.06 12.09
C LEU A 563 -16.63 20.16 12.31
N LEU A 564 -15.92 21.03 11.58
CA LEU A 564 -14.49 21.29 11.77
C LEU A 564 -14.21 22.28 12.92
N LYS A 565 -14.84 22.06 14.07
CA LYS A 565 -14.63 22.86 15.28
C LYS A 565 -13.40 22.36 16.04
N ALA A 566 -12.68 23.26 16.72
CA ALA A 566 -11.43 22.93 17.41
C ALA A 566 -11.65 21.85 18.49
N GLU A 567 -12.78 21.88 19.19
CA GLU A 567 -13.15 20.91 20.22
C GLU A 567 -13.35 19.51 19.62
N ILE A 568 -14.06 19.42 18.50
CA ILE A 568 -14.31 18.17 17.77
C ILE A 568 -12.99 17.61 17.25
N ILE A 569 -12.16 18.44 16.60
CA ILE A 569 -10.86 18.01 16.08
C ILE A 569 -9.96 17.52 17.23
N SER A 570 -9.95 18.20 18.37
CA SER A 570 -9.19 17.77 19.55
C SER A 570 -9.64 16.40 20.05
N GLN A 571 -10.95 16.14 20.13
CA GLN A 571 -11.49 14.83 20.51
C GLN A 571 -11.11 13.73 19.52
N ILE A 572 -11.15 14.01 18.22
CA ILE A 572 -10.73 13.05 17.18
C ILE A 572 -9.23 12.78 17.29
N ILE A 573 -8.38 13.78 17.54
CA ILE A 573 -6.94 13.56 17.69
C ILE A 573 -6.62 12.71 18.92
N LYS A 574 -7.38 12.86 20.01
CA LYS A 574 -7.17 12.08 21.24
C LYS A 574 -7.55 10.61 21.07
N THR A 575 -8.67 10.35 20.40
CA THR A 575 -9.26 9.00 20.30
C THR A 575 -9.01 8.32 18.96
N GLY A 576 -8.63 9.07 17.93
CA GLY A 576 -8.55 8.63 16.54
C GLY A 576 -9.92 8.47 15.88
N SER A 577 -11.00 8.74 16.60
CA SER A 577 -12.36 8.29 16.28
C SER A 577 -13.40 9.41 16.39
N ILE A 578 -14.54 9.20 15.73
CA ILE A 578 -15.71 10.07 15.82
C ILE A 578 -16.90 9.43 16.53
N GLN A 579 -16.82 8.16 16.94
CA GLN A 579 -17.99 7.41 17.41
C GLN A 579 -18.64 8.03 18.65
N ASN A 580 -17.83 8.56 19.57
CA ASN A 580 -18.29 9.08 20.86
C ASN A 580 -18.68 10.57 20.83
N ILE A 581 -18.60 11.23 19.67
CA ILE A 581 -18.90 12.67 19.52
C ILE A 581 -20.39 12.82 19.18
N LYS A 582 -21.17 13.52 20.03
CA LYS A 582 -22.65 13.55 19.94
C LYS A 582 -23.15 14.34 18.73
N GLU A 583 -22.42 15.36 18.32
CA GLU A 583 -22.76 16.29 17.24
C GLU A 583 -22.67 15.67 15.85
N ILE A 584 -22.04 14.50 15.73
CA ILE A 584 -21.78 13.85 14.45
C ILE A 584 -22.96 12.94 14.08
N PRO A 585 -23.57 13.09 12.89
CA PRO A 585 -24.65 12.22 12.43
C PRO A 585 -24.27 10.74 12.39
N GLU A 586 -25.20 9.88 12.80
CA GLU A 586 -24.99 8.43 12.87
C GLU A 586 -24.58 7.81 11.53
N LYS A 587 -25.07 8.36 10.41
CA LYS A 587 -24.66 7.93 9.08
C LYS A 587 -23.16 8.14 8.82
N LEU A 588 -22.58 9.25 9.29
CA LEU A 588 -21.15 9.51 9.19
C LEU A 588 -20.35 8.65 10.16
N LYS A 589 -20.84 8.47 11.39
CA LYS A 589 -20.22 7.54 12.36
C LYS A 589 -20.06 6.15 11.77
N ASN A 590 -21.09 5.62 11.12
CA ASN A 590 -21.04 4.32 10.46
C ASN A 590 -20.09 4.28 9.26
N ALA A 591 -20.02 5.36 8.46
CA ALA A 591 -19.13 5.42 7.30
C ALA A 591 -17.63 5.54 7.66
N PHE A 592 -17.30 6.07 8.84
CA PHE A 592 -15.92 6.32 9.28
C PHE A 592 -15.48 5.41 10.43
N LYS A 593 -16.09 4.22 10.59
CA LYS A 593 -15.62 3.24 11.58
C LYS A 593 -14.15 2.91 11.36
N THR A 594 -13.38 2.97 12.44
CA THR A 594 -11.95 2.69 12.42
C THR A 594 -11.65 1.19 12.51
N ALA A 595 -10.41 0.79 12.29
CA ALA A 595 -9.98 -0.60 12.26
C ALA A 595 -10.35 -1.39 13.52
N LEU A 596 -10.27 -0.77 14.71
CA LEU A 596 -10.60 -1.42 15.99
C LEU A 596 -12.10 -1.38 16.32
N GLU A 597 -12.88 -0.56 15.62
CA GLU A 597 -14.34 -0.48 15.76
C GLU A 597 -15.08 -1.48 14.84
N ILE A 598 -14.37 -2.08 13.89
CA ILE A 598 -14.90 -3.06 12.94
C ILE A 598 -14.64 -4.46 13.49
N LYS A 599 -15.69 -5.29 13.51
CA LYS A 599 -15.59 -6.69 13.93
C LYS A 599 -14.55 -7.45 13.09
N PRO A 600 -13.66 -8.26 13.70
CA PRO A 600 -12.60 -8.98 12.98
C PRO A 600 -13.09 -9.85 11.81
N GLU A 601 -14.26 -10.47 11.94
CA GLU A 601 -14.85 -11.29 10.88
C GLU A 601 -15.17 -10.47 9.64
N LEU A 602 -15.57 -9.20 9.80
CA LEU A 602 -15.86 -8.31 8.68
C LEU A 602 -14.59 -7.85 7.96
N HIS A 603 -13.46 -7.71 8.67
CA HIS A 603 -12.16 -7.53 8.03
C HIS A 603 -11.83 -8.72 7.12
N LEU A 604 -12.03 -9.94 7.63
CA LEU A 604 -11.76 -11.16 6.89
C LEU A 604 -12.71 -11.34 5.70
N LEU A 605 -13.99 -11.05 5.86
CA LEU A 605 -14.95 -11.10 4.75
C LEU A 605 -14.56 -10.15 3.62
N MET A 606 -14.12 -8.93 3.96
CA MET A 606 -13.61 -7.99 2.95
C MET A 606 -12.40 -8.57 2.20
N GLN A 607 -11.44 -9.16 2.93
CA GLN A 607 -10.30 -9.84 2.30
C GLN A 607 -10.75 -10.95 1.35
N ALA A 608 -11.66 -11.82 1.80
CA ALA A 608 -12.14 -12.96 1.04
C ALA A 608 -12.86 -12.51 -0.25
N VAL A 609 -13.67 -11.44 -0.18
CA VAL A 609 -14.37 -10.89 -1.34
C VAL A 609 -13.38 -10.40 -2.41
N PHE A 610 -12.37 -9.60 -2.03
CA PHE A 610 -11.33 -9.19 -2.98
C PHE A 610 -10.53 -10.38 -3.53
N GLN A 611 -10.27 -11.40 -2.70
CA GLN A 611 -9.51 -12.59 -3.09
C GLN A 611 -10.22 -13.42 -4.16
N LYS A 612 -11.56 -13.42 -4.23
CA LYS A 612 -12.34 -14.11 -5.27
C LYS A 612 -11.98 -13.65 -6.68
N HIS A 613 -11.68 -12.36 -6.85
CA HIS A 613 -11.41 -11.72 -8.14
C HIS A 613 -9.96 -11.25 -8.27
N THR A 614 -9.04 -11.91 -7.56
CA THR A 614 -7.61 -11.60 -7.61
C THR A 614 -6.82 -12.82 -8.08
N ASP A 615 -5.96 -12.65 -9.10
CA ASP A 615 -5.15 -13.75 -9.65
C ASP A 615 -4.14 -14.27 -8.63
N ASN A 616 -3.43 -13.36 -7.97
CA ASN A 616 -2.49 -13.64 -6.90
C ASN A 616 -3.22 -13.70 -5.54
N ALA A 617 -2.71 -13.08 -4.49
CA ALA A 617 -3.30 -13.07 -3.15
C ALA A 617 -3.60 -11.64 -2.67
N VAL A 618 -4.08 -11.53 -1.43
CA VAL A 618 -4.47 -10.28 -0.79
C VAL A 618 -3.66 -10.09 0.49
N SER A 619 -2.91 -9.00 0.58
CA SER A 619 -2.31 -8.53 1.83
C SER A 619 -3.31 -7.63 2.52
N LYS A 620 -3.94 -8.17 3.57
CA LYS A 620 -4.79 -7.42 4.48
C LYS A 620 -4.56 -7.93 5.90
N THR A 621 -4.42 -7.00 6.82
CA THR A 621 -4.31 -7.30 8.24
C THR A 621 -5.70 -7.42 8.85
N ILE A 622 -5.94 -8.50 9.60
CA ILE A 622 -7.11 -8.60 10.47
C ILE A 622 -6.75 -7.97 11.81
N ASN A 623 -7.16 -6.73 12.00
CA ASN A 623 -6.89 -6.00 13.24
C ASN A 623 -7.85 -6.49 14.34
N LEU A 624 -7.29 -6.82 15.50
CA LEU A 624 -8.01 -7.27 16.68
C LEU A 624 -7.84 -6.25 17.80
N PRO A 625 -8.89 -5.99 18.60
CA PRO A 625 -8.77 -5.19 19.81
C PRO A 625 -7.87 -5.89 20.84
N GLU A 626 -7.37 -5.14 21.82
CA GLU A 626 -6.44 -5.65 22.84
C GLU A 626 -7.00 -6.83 23.64
N ASN A 627 -8.29 -6.76 23.96
CA ASN A 627 -9.04 -7.78 24.70
C ASN A 627 -9.46 -9.00 23.84
N ALA A 628 -9.05 -9.05 22.57
CA ALA A 628 -9.34 -10.21 21.74
C ALA A 628 -8.75 -11.48 22.35
N THR A 629 -9.43 -12.62 22.17
CA THR A 629 -9.04 -13.91 22.73
C THR A 629 -8.32 -14.79 21.70
N ILE A 630 -7.58 -15.79 22.18
CA ILE A 630 -6.97 -16.81 21.31
C ILE A 630 -8.05 -17.57 20.51
N SER A 631 -9.21 -17.81 21.12
CA SER A 631 -10.36 -18.44 20.45
C SER A 631 -10.85 -17.63 19.24
N GLN A 632 -10.81 -16.29 19.31
CA GLN A 632 -11.13 -15.45 18.15
C GLN A 632 -10.11 -15.60 17.03
N VAL A 633 -8.80 -15.65 17.34
CA VAL A 633 -7.76 -15.95 16.34
C VAL A 633 -8.00 -17.30 15.67
N LYS A 634 -8.30 -18.33 16.47
CA LYS A 634 -8.64 -19.68 15.99
C LYS A 634 -9.82 -19.64 15.01
N ASN A 635 -10.89 -18.95 15.37
CA ASN A 635 -12.08 -18.82 14.53
C ASN A 635 -11.77 -18.09 13.21
N ILE A 636 -10.98 -17.02 13.25
CA ILE A 636 -10.57 -16.26 12.06
C ILE A 636 -9.74 -17.13 11.11
N PHE A 637 -8.75 -17.87 11.62
CA PHE A 637 -7.93 -18.76 10.79
C PHE A 637 -8.77 -19.90 10.17
N MET A 638 -9.66 -20.51 10.96
CA MET A 638 -10.60 -21.52 10.45
C MET A 638 -11.56 -20.96 9.40
N LEU A 639 -12.06 -19.74 9.59
CA LEU A 639 -12.95 -19.07 8.65
C LEU A 639 -12.21 -18.70 7.36
N ALA A 640 -10.96 -18.22 7.44
CA ALA A 640 -10.14 -17.91 6.28
C ALA A 640 -9.90 -19.14 5.40
N TYR A 641 -9.67 -20.30 6.02
CA TYR A 641 -9.59 -21.58 5.33
C TYR A 641 -10.89 -21.93 4.60
N LYS A 642 -12.03 -21.83 5.28
CA LYS A 642 -13.36 -22.11 4.71
C LYS A 642 -13.69 -21.18 3.53
N LEU A 643 -13.28 -19.91 3.63
CA LEU A 643 -13.48 -18.89 2.59
C LEU A 643 -12.48 -18.99 1.44
N LYS A 644 -11.57 -19.97 1.45
CA LYS A 644 -10.56 -20.18 0.40
C LYS A 644 -9.65 -18.96 0.20
N CYS A 645 -9.32 -18.27 1.29
CA CYS A 645 -8.24 -17.29 1.28
C CYS A 645 -6.91 -17.99 0.94
N LYS A 646 -5.96 -17.28 0.33
CA LYS A 646 -4.63 -17.82 0.02
C LYS A 646 -3.62 -17.63 1.15
N GLY A 647 -3.82 -16.60 1.98
CA GLY A 647 -3.08 -16.37 3.21
C GLY A 647 -3.88 -15.53 4.19
N ILE A 648 -3.44 -15.46 5.44
CA ILE A 648 -4.10 -14.69 6.49
C ILE A 648 -3.12 -14.30 7.59
N THR A 649 -3.26 -13.07 8.09
CA THR A 649 -2.50 -12.56 9.25
C THR A 649 -3.45 -11.82 10.18
N VAL A 650 -3.27 -12.01 11.48
CA VAL A 650 -3.95 -11.24 12.52
C VAL A 650 -2.95 -10.32 13.19
N PHE A 651 -3.42 -9.16 13.64
CA PHE A 651 -2.66 -8.27 14.48
C PHE A 651 -3.53 -7.86 15.66
N ARG A 652 -3.15 -8.27 16.87
CA ARG A 652 -3.82 -7.84 18.09
C ARG A 652 -3.16 -6.56 18.60
N TYR A 653 -3.97 -5.53 18.82
CA TYR A 653 -3.48 -4.30 19.41
C TYR A 653 -2.76 -4.60 20.73
N GLY A 654 -1.54 -4.11 20.91
CA GLY A 654 -0.68 -4.43 22.06
C GLY A 654 0.21 -5.68 21.92
N SER A 655 0.10 -6.48 20.85
CA SER A 655 0.90 -7.72 20.70
C SER A 655 2.36 -7.51 20.28
N LYS A 656 2.77 -6.28 19.95
CA LYS A 656 4.17 -5.95 19.63
C LYS A 656 4.63 -4.83 20.56
N GLN A 657 5.87 -4.93 21.06
CA GLN A 657 6.48 -3.90 21.93
C GLN A 657 6.50 -2.52 21.28
N SER A 658 6.74 -2.47 19.96
CA SER A 658 6.61 -1.27 19.14
C SER A 658 5.43 -1.42 18.16
N GLN A 659 4.49 -0.48 18.18
CA GLN A 659 3.35 -0.43 17.26
C GLN A 659 3.51 0.72 16.28
N VAL A 660 2.88 0.62 15.10
CA VAL A 660 2.89 1.71 14.11
C VAL A 660 2.04 2.87 14.61
N LEU A 661 0.90 2.51 15.21
CA LEU A 661 -0.19 3.38 15.59
C LEU A 661 -0.49 3.11 17.05
N TYR A 662 -0.45 4.16 17.87
CA TYR A 662 -0.85 4.11 19.27
C TYR A 662 -2.15 4.89 19.45
N LEU A 663 -3.21 4.24 19.93
CA LEU A 663 -4.38 4.88 20.49
C LEU A 663 -4.05 5.35 21.90
N GLY A 664 -4.36 6.60 22.22
CA GLY A 664 -4.09 7.16 23.53
C GLY A 664 -5.06 6.60 24.56
N GLU A 665 -4.54 6.05 25.66
CA GLU A 665 -5.13 6.18 26.99
C GLU A 665 -4.08 5.91 28.10
N ASP A 666 -4.15 6.74 29.14
CA ASP A 666 -3.45 6.78 30.44
C ASP A 666 -1.91 6.93 30.50
N PHE A 667 -1.43 8.19 30.41
CA PHE A 667 -0.23 8.62 31.14
C PHE A 667 -0.46 10.00 31.77
N ARG A 668 -0.25 10.09 33.08
CA ARG A 668 -0.46 11.28 33.91
C ARG A 668 0.49 12.40 33.48
N ASP A 669 -0.04 13.62 33.49
CA ASP A 669 0.65 14.92 33.39
C ASP A 669 1.56 15.15 32.17
N GLU A 670 0.97 15.24 30.98
CA GLU A 670 1.29 16.17 29.86
C GLU A 670 0.36 15.81 28.68
N ILE A 671 -0.24 16.78 27.99
CA ILE A 671 -1.24 16.51 26.92
C ILE A 671 -0.53 15.93 25.69
N ASP A 672 -0.43 14.62 25.59
CA ASP A 672 0.16 13.92 24.44
C ASP A 672 -0.91 13.45 23.43
N PHE A 673 -0.70 13.80 22.15
CA PHE A 673 -1.58 13.47 21.01
C PHE A 673 -1.32 12.05 20.47
N ILE A 674 -2.25 11.46 19.69
CA ILE A 674 -1.98 10.19 18.96
C ILE A 674 -0.76 10.34 18.07
N GLN A 675 0.28 9.52 18.31
CA GLN A 675 1.54 9.54 17.58
C GLN A 675 1.65 8.39 16.58
N LEU A 676 1.97 8.75 15.34
CA LEU A 676 2.23 7.82 14.25
C LEU A 676 3.72 7.81 13.87
N ASP A 677 4.37 6.65 13.88
CA ASP A 677 5.77 6.51 13.44
C ASP A 677 5.89 6.64 11.91
N GLU A 678 6.88 7.40 11.43
CA GLU A 678 7.22 7.58 10.01
C GLU A 678 7.91 6.36 9.37
N ASN A 679 8.44 5.45 10.20
CA ASN A 679 9.38 4.42 9.79
C ASN A 679 8.91 3.05 10.26
N PHE A 680 7.85 2.49 9.69
CA PHE A 680 7.51 1.10 10.02
C PHE A 680 8.10 0.05 9.08
N SER A 681 9.03 -0.72 9.64
CA SER A 681 8.85 -2.16 9.92
C SER A 681 9.82 -2.58 11.03
N GLY A 682 9.52 -2.24 12.29
CA GLY A 682 10.16 -2.79 13.49
C GLY A 682 11.15 -1.88 14.25
N CYS A 683 10.91 -1.76 15.56
CA CYS A 683 11.78 -1.36 16.69
C CYS A 683 12.69 -0.12 16.53
N SER A 684 12.41 0.94 17.30
CA SER A 684 13.43 1.94 17.64
C SER A 684 13.29 2.47 19.08
N LYS A 685 14.33 2.22 19.89
CA LYS A 685 14.96 2.97 21.00
C LYS A 685 15.46 1.98 22.06
N ILE A 686 16.76 1.66 22.09
CA ILE A 686 17.79 2.33 22.90
C ILE A 686 17.26 2.66 24.30
N HIS A 687 17.28 1.66 25.19
CA HIS A 687 17.68 1.69 26.61
C HIS A 687 17.12 0.44 27.31
N CYS A 688 17.97 -0.58 27.49
CA CYS A 688 17.73 -1.65 28.46
C CYS A 688 18.10 -1.15 29.85
N ASN A 689 17.20 -1.30 30.83
CA ASN A 689 17.58 -1.37 32.24
C ASN A 689 17.14 -2.75 32.75
N PHE A 690 18.16 -3.59 32.97
CA PHE A 690 18.25 -4.87 33.68
C PHE A 690 17.15 -5.93 33.46
#